data_AF-A0A6J1BUI6-F1
#
_entry.id   AF-A0A6J1BUI6-F1
#
_cell.length_a   1.000
_cell.length_b   1.000
_cell.length_c   1.000
_cell.angle_alpha   90.00
_cell.angle_beta   90.00
_cell.angle_gamma   90.00
#
_symmetry.space_group_name_H-M   'P 1'
#
loop_
_entity.id
_entity.type
_entity.pdbx_description
1 polymer ?
#
loop_
_entity_poly.entity_id
_entity_poly.type
_entity_poly.pdbx_seq_one_letter_code
_entity_poly.pdbx_strand_id
1 'polypeptide(L)'
;MQSEDSKSPEFPNTSRNLHAPANFLPSTSSCPEISPPPTHRPAPAAGIPSNNRSSQSIILSPVPQPQRVSVVSPPYHFQAPYKRIHSPDDIRRFHDSDSGRNFIGFVVALSESTRGRKISDPCHQSDTVGSIVSILDTLIQWIEDIPPAQQASRYGNLSYRTWHARLVENSDSLMLRFLPEDLQSATVEIVPYFVDSFGNPSRIDYGTGHETNFAAWLYCLAKLGIIKEEDYPAIVVRIFVKYLELMRKLQLVYCLEPAGSHGVWGLDDYHFLSFVFGSSQLIDHKYLKPKSIHSQDILDNFSNEYLYFSCISFIKKVKKGPFSEHSPLLDDISGVPTWNKVNSGLLKMYKVEVLEKVPIMQHFLFGWLIKCRLEMAEGSEFRHWDELIPDALGLIFSKLPLQAILMVIPRVCKSWAKAVLGPYCWQEIDIEEWSSRFQPNDVDRMLQMLINRSGGSLRKLCVTGLHNTSIISFVADHAGSLQTLRLPRSNISDTLVEQIAGKLSAVTFLDLSYCDKISATGLESIGKNCKALVGICRNLHPLHTAGRPLLDDEAYAIAATMPKLKHLEMAYHLVSTKSVMTILSSCSELEFLDLRGCWDVRLEDKFLAEKFPKLRVLGPLVRDYYERNEWDECSDYSYISDDLAWDFSGDFYDDAESYDDPWDDEGRLEGLELRFYEGIDEDGGAFGWPPSP
;
A
#
# COMPACT_ATOMS: atom_id res chain seq x y z
N MET A 1 69.94 -17.61 57.86
CA MET A 1 71.10 -17.69 56.94
C MET A 1 71.04 -16.42 56.10
N GLN A 2 71.73 -15.37 56.59
CA GLN A 2 72.94 -14.75 56.00
C GLN A 2 72.57 -13.96 54.74
N SER A 3 72.86 -12.68 54.53
CA SER A 3 73.70 -11.63 55.14
C SER A 3 73.36 -10.36 54.29
N GLU A 4 73.36 -9.10 54.72
CA GLU A 4 74.46 -8.25 55.18
C GLU A 4 73.90 -6.89 55.66
N ASP A 5 74.71 -6.29 56.52
CA ASP A 5 74.57 -5.06 57.28
C ASP A 5 74.65 -3.74 56.47
N SER A 6 73.92 -2.71 56.95
CA SER A 6 74.46 -1.50 57.60
C SER A 6 74.01 -0.09 57.12
N LYS A 7 73.51 0.65 58.12
CA LYS A 7 73.92 2.00 58.59
C LYS A 7 73.46 3.27 57.85
N SER A 8 72.52 3.96 58.52
CA SER A 8 72.48 5.42 58.81
C SER A 8 73.76 5.90 59.55
N PRO A 9 74.05 7.22 59.83
CA PRO A 9 73.16 8.41 59.94
C PRO A 9 73.77 9.77 59.49
N GLU A 10 73.04 10.90 59.61
CA GLU A 10 73.43 12.17 60.29
C GLU A 10 72.57 13.40 59.89
N PHE A 11 72.23 14.20 60.90
CA PHE A 11 71.53 15.52 60.92
C PHE A 11 72.54 16.68 60.69
N PRO A 12 72.21 18.01 60.52
CA PRO A 12 71.18 18.75 61.28
C PRO A 12 70.50 20.04 60.69
N ASN A 13 69.46 20.49 61.42
CA ASN A 13 69.05 21.87 61.77
C ASN A 13 68.27 22.83 60.84
N THR A 14 67.19 23.36 61.47
CA THR A 14 66.53 24.69 61.36
C THR A 14 65.68 24.98 60.11
N SER A 15 64.50 25.62 60.12
CA SER A 15 63.48 26.03 61.10
C SER A 15 62.44 26.84 60.29
N ARG A 16 61.12 26.61 60.48
CA ARG A 16 60.06 27.64 60.64
C ARG A 16 58.65 27.08 60.39
N ASN A 17 57.89 27.15 61.49
CA ASN A 17 56.49 27.56 61.62
C ASN A 17 55.41 26.65 61.01
N LEU A 18 54.76 25.80 61.80
CA LEU A 18 53.68 26.07 62.79
C LEU A 18 52.29 26.11 62.14
N HIS A 19 51.59 24.96 62.15
CA HIS A 19 50.48 24.67 63.07
C HIS A 19 49.51 23.62 62.49
N ALA A 20 49.39 22.52 63.20
CA ALA A 20 48.15 21.77 63.38
C ALA A 20 47.82 21.86 64.90
N PRO A 21 46.72 21.28 65.44
CA PRO A 21 45.51 20.74 64.81
C PRO A 21 44.21 21.24 65.52
N ALA A 22 43.02 20.96 64.96
CA ALA A 22 41.84 20.60 65.76
C ALA A 22 40.65 20.20 64.86
N ASN A 23 40.20 18.95 65.03
CA ASN A 23 38.85 18.51 64.70
C ASN A 23 37.85 19.24 65.61
N PHE A 24 36.75 19.76 65.05
CA PHE A 24 35.38 19.65 65.56
C PHE A 24 34.40 20.15 64.46
N LEU A 25 33.51 19.27 64.02
CA LEU A 25 32.29 19.54 63.23
C LEU A 25 31.25 20.31 64.10
N PRO A 26 30.11 20.82 63.57
CA PRO A 26 29.68 21.03 62.17
C PRO A 26 29.01 22.42 61.92
N SER A 27 28.98 22.91 60.67
CA SER A 27 27.81 23.65 60.15
C SER A 27 27.87 23.86 58.62
N THR A 28 26.74 23.53 58.00
CA THR A 28 26.17 24.09 56.75
C THR A 28 27.09 24.16 55.53
N SER A 29 26.96 23.19 54.62
CA SER A 29 27.35 23.37 53.22
C SER A 29 26.15 23.09 52.32
N SER A 30 25.75 24.16 51.63
CA SER A 30 24.88 24.27 50.48
C SER A 30 24.91 23.07 49.51
N CYS A 31 23.74 22.69 49.02
CA CYS A 31 23.58 21.88 47.81
C CYS A 31 24.46 22.42 46.67
N PRO A 32 25.19 21.57 45.92
CA PRO A 32 25.77 21.98 44.66
C PRO A 32 24.65 22.16 43.63
N GLU A 33 24.68 23.29 42.92
CA GLU A 33 23.83 23.59 41.78
C GLU A 33 23.83 22.44 40.76
N ILE A 34 22.64 22.02 40.38
CA ILE A 34 22.39 21.07 39.30
C ILE A 34 22.79 21.77 37.98
N SER A 35 23.80 21.25 37.30
CA SER A 35 24.20 21.68 35.96
C SER A 35 23.00 21.66 34.99
N PRO A 36 22.89 22.62 34.05
CA PRO A 36 21.78 22.64 33.11
C PRO A 36 21.77 21.37 32.23
N PRO A 37 20.59 20.84 31.87
CA PRO A 37 20.46 19.62 31.07
C PRO A 37 21.10 19.82 29.68
N PRO A 38 21.68 18.76 29.09
CA PRO A 38 22.36 18.85 27.80
C PRO A 38 21.37 19.21 26.69
N THR A 39 21.79 20.15 25.85
CA THR A 39 21.07 20.59 24.65
C THR A 39 20.86 19.44 23.68
N HIS A 40 19.60 19.11 23.41
CA HIS A 40 19.20 18.26 22.29
C HIS A 40 19.60 18.97 20.99
N ARG A 41 20.67 18.51 20.33
CA ARG A 41 20.88 18.82 18.91
C ARG A 41 20.03 17.83 18.12
N PRO A 42 19.15 18.27 17.21
CA PRO A 42 18.51 17.34 16.30
C PRO A 42 19.61 16.62 15.49
N ALA A 43 19.55 15.29 15.42
CA ALA A 43 20.33 14.56 14.45
C ALA A 43 19.93 15.04 13.04
N PRO A 44 20.86 15.15 12.08
CA PRO A 44 20.47 15.42 10.70
C PRO A 44 19.60 14.25 10.25
N ALA A 45 18.33 14.52 9.96
CA ALA A 45 17.46 13.53 9.36
C ALA A 45 17.97 13.25 7.94
N ALA A 46 18.16 11.97 7.60
CA ALA A 46 18.13 11.56 6.19
C ALA A 46 16.79 12.04 5.62
N GLY A 47 16.83 12.73 4.47
CA GLY A 47 15.67 13.38 3.87
C GLY A 47 14.53 12.39 3.61
N ILE A 48 13.52 12.39 4.47
CA ILE A 48 12.22 11.79 4.17
C ILE A 48 11.36 12.94 3.64
N PRO A 49 10.92 12.91 2.37
CA PRO A 49 10.07 13.96 1.83
C PRO A 49 8.73 14.00 2.57
N SER A 50 8.24 15.20 2.83
CA SER A 50 6.89 15.44 3.36
C SER A 50 5.87 14.71 2.50
N ASN A 51 5.18 13.73 3.08
CA ASN A 51 4.30 12.85 2.32
C ASN A 51 2.99 13.57 1.95
N ASN A 52 2.93 14.19 0.76
CA ASN A 52 1.76 14.93 0.23
C ASN A 52 0.42 14.15 0.35
N ARG A 53 0.49 12.81 0.39
CA ARG A 53 -0.68 11.93 0.57
C ARG A 53 -1.32 12.02 1.95
N SER A 54 -0.56 12.20 3.03
CA SER A 54 -1.15 12.23 4.39
C SER A 54 -1.91 13.53 4.64
N SER A 55 -1.37 14.65 4.16
CA SER A 55 -2.04 15.96 4.21
C SER A 55 -3.37 15.96 3.44
N GLN A 56 -3.42 15.35 2.25
CA GLN A 56 -4.67 15.18 1.49
C GLN A 56 -5.68 14.29 2.24
N SER A 57 -5.23 13.18 2.84
CA SER A 57 -6.08 12.30 3.64
C SER A 57 -6.71 13.02 4.83
N ILE A 58 -5.92 13.84 5.55
CA ILE A 58 -6.41 14.64 6.68
C ILE A 58 -7.49 15.63 6.23
N ILE A 59 -7.30 16.33 5.11
CA ILE A 59 -8.27 17.32 4.61
C ILE A 59 -9.61 16.66 4.30
N LEU A 60 -9.58 15.50 3.63
CA LEU A 60 -10.76 14.75 3.19
C LEU A 60 -11.45 13.98 4.32
N SER A 61 -10.73 13.64 5.40
CA SER A 61 -11.28 12.89 6.52
C SER A 61 -12.38 13.69 7.25
N PRO A 62 -13.55 13.09 7.58
CA PRO A 62 -14.57 13.75 8.38
C PRO A 62 -14.07 14.01 9.80
N VAL A 63 -14.52 15.10 10.44
CA VAL A 63 -14.21 15.34 11.85
C VAL A 63 -14.88 14.24 12.69
N PRO A 64 -14.12 13.47 13.50
CA PRO A 64 -14.69 12.50 14.40
C PRO A 64 -15.74 13.13 15.33
N GLN A 65 -16.81 12.42 15.61
CA GLN A 65 -17.93 12.90 16.43
C GLN A 65 -17.92 12.25 17.81
N PRO A 66 -18.38 12.94 18.87
CA PRO A 66 -18.48 12.37 20.21
C PRO A 66 -19.42 11.16 20.23
N GLN A 67 -19.09 10.15 21.02
CA GLN A 67 -19.96 8.99 21.25
C GLN A 67 -20.10 8.71 22.74
N ARG A 68 -21.32 8.38 23.14
CA ARG A 68 -21.63 7.97 24.51
C ARG A 68 -21.07 6.58 24.79
N VAL A 69 -20.30 6.46 25.86
CA VAL A 69 -19.73 5.18 26.27
C VAL A 69 -20.82 4.33 26.94
N SER A 70 -21.15 3.19 26.34
CA SER A 70 -22.10 2.24 26.93
C SER A 70 -21.42 1.41 28.02
N VAL A 71 -21.99 1.45 29.22
CA VAL A 71 -21.51 0.67 30.37
C VAL A 71 -21.79 -0.82 30.14
N VAL A 72 -20.80 -1.67 30.38
CA VAL A 72 -20.93 -3.13 30.24
C VAL A 72 -21.67 -3.73 31.43
N SER A 73 -22.46 -4.77 31.17
CA SER A 73 -23.18 -5.52 32.19
C SER A 73 -22.67 -6.97 32.28
N PRO A 74 -22.82 -7.65 33.44
CA PRO A 74 -22.51 -9.07 33.57
C PRO A 74 -23.29 -9.96 32.57
N PRO A 75 -22.79 -11.15 32.21
CA PRO A 75 -21.52 -11.74 32.65
C PRO A 75 -20.29 -11.07 32.01
N TYR A 76 -19.26 -10.82 32.81
CA TYR A 76 -18.01 -10.26 32.33
C TYR A 76 -17.10 -11.37 31.78
N HIS A 77 -16.38 -11.08 30.69
CA HIS A 77 -15.42 -12.00 30.08
C HIS A 77 -14.06 -11.33 29.93
N PHE A 78 -13.57 -10.72 31.02
CA PHE A 78 -12.27 -10.05 31.03
C PHE A 78 -11.16 -11.01 30.63
N GLN A 79 -10.22 -10.50 29.82
CA GLN A 79 -9.09 -11.27 29.34
C GLN A 79 -7.85 -10.37 29.27
N ALA A 80 -6.67 -10.98 29.38
CA ALA A 80 -5.42 -10.27 29.12
C ALA A 80 -5.44 -9.73 27.68
N PRO A 81 -5.26 -8.41 27.48
CA PRO A 81 -5.34 -7.83 26.17
C PRO A 81 -4.03 -8.07 25.43
N TYR A 82 -4.09 -8.04 24.11
CA TYR A 82 -2.98 -8.46 23.27
C TYR A 82 -2.96 -7.68 21.94
N LYS A 83 -1.83 -7.69 21.25
CA LYS A 83 -1.62 -6.95 20.00
C LYS A 83 -2.28 -7.70 18.84
N ARG A 84 -2.98 -6.96 17.96
CA ARG A 84 -3.68 -7.51 16.77
C ARG A 84 -3.42 -6.76 15.47
N ILE A 85 -2.90 -5.53 15.53
CA ILE A 85 -2.66 -4.72 14.34
C ILE A 85 -1.28 -5.07 13.78
N HIS A 86 -1.26 -5.62 12.57
CA HIS A 86 -0.03 -5.95 11.84
C HIS A 86 0.02 -5.27 10.47
N SER A 87 -1.13 -4.82 9.96
CA SER A 87 -1.27 -4.23 8.64
C SER A 87 -2.19 -3.00 8.65
N PRO A 88 -2.14 -2.15 7.60
CA PRO A 88 -3.11 -1.07 7.42
C PRO A 88 -4.56 -1.56 7.31
N ASP A 89 -4.79 -2.80 6.89
CA ASP A 89 -6.13 -3.41 6.83
C ASP A 89 -6.71 -3.70 8.20
N ASP A 90 -5.88 -4.13 9.16
CA ASP A 90 -6.33 -4.36 10.54
C ASP A 90 -6.78 -3.05 11.19
N ILE A 91 -6.07 -1.97 10.89
CA ILE A 91 -6.46 -0.60 11.28
C ILE A 91 -7.82 -0.24 10.69
N ARG A 92 -8.01 -0.40 9.37
CA ARG A 92 -9.30 -0.10 8.72
C ARG A 92 -10.46 -0.85 9.39
N ARG A 93 -10.28 -2.16 9.62
CA ARG A 93 -11.27 -2.99 10.30
C ARG A 93 -11.57 -2.52 11.73
N PHE A 94 -10.54 -2.14 12.49
CA PHE A 94 -10.74 -1.58 13.82
C PHE A 94 -11.53 -0.27 13.78
N HIS A 95 -11.18 0.66 12.90
CA HIS A 95 -11.88 1.95 12.77
C HIS A 95 -13.33 1.80 12.33
N ASP A 96 -13.64 0.83 11.47
CA ASP A 96 -15.02 0.55 11.02
C ASP A 96 -15.86 -0.15 12.10
N SER A 97 -15.20 -0.88 13.01
CA SER A 97 -15.85 -1.56 14.13
C SER A 97 -16.48 -0.58 15.13
N ASP A 98 -17.51 -1.05 15.85
CA ASP A 98 -18.10 -0.29 16.96
C ASP A 98 -17.05 0.04 18.03
N SER A 99 -16.07 -0.84 18.28
CA SER A 99 -15.01 -0.59 19.26
C SER A 99 -14.15 0.62 18.89
N GLY A 100 -13.72 0.70 17.63
CA GLY A 100 -12.91 1.82 17.15
C GLY A 100 -13.69 3.13 17.11
N ARG A 101 -14.94 3.10 16.61
CA ARG A 101 -15.83 4.27 16.61
C ARG A 101 -16.14 4.79 18.01
N ASN A 102 -16.40 3.90 18.97
CA ASN A 102 -16.65 4.29 20.36
C ASN A 102 -15.38 4.83 21.04
N PHE A 103 -14.20 4.25 20.77
CA PHE A 103 -12.94 4.73 21.33
C PHE A 103 -12.60 6.16 20.85
N ILE A 104 -12.64 6.40 19.54
CA ILE A 104 -12.39 7.74 19.00
C ILE A 104 -13.49 8.71 19.45
N GLY A 105 -14.74 8.25 19.53
CA GLY A 105 -15.86 9.04 20.05
C GLY A 105 -15.70 9.43 21.53
N PHE A 106 -15.08 8.57 22.35
CA PHE A 106 -14.73 8.89 23.73
C PHE A 106 -13.66 9.99 23.80
N VAL A 107 -12.61 9.92 22.97
CA VAL A 107 -11.58 10.98 22.90
C VAL A 107 -12.20 12.33 22.51
N VAL A 108 -13.12 12.32 21.55
CA VAL A 108 -13.86 13.54 21.15
C VAL A 108 -14.73 14.04 22.30
N ALA A 109 -15.45 13.15 23.01
CA ALA A 109 -16.27 13.53 24.15
C ALA A 109 -15.45 14.16 25.30
N LEU A 110 -14.24 13.64 25.58
CA LEU A 110 -13.30 14.28 26.51
C LEU A 110 -12.90 15.68 26.03
N SER A 111 -12.57 15.83 24.74
CA SER A 111 -12.23 17.13 24.15
C SER A 111 -13.39 18.12 24.31
N GLU A 112 -14.60 17.75 23.94
CA GLU A 112 -15.78 18.63 24.04
C GLU A 112 -16.13 19.00 25.50
N SER A 113 -15.91 18.09 26.45
CA SER A 113 -16.19 18.34 27.87
C SER A 113 -15.40 19.52 28.46
N THR A 114 -14.26 19.86 27.84
CA THR A 114 -13.37 20.96 28.26
C THR A 114 -13.53 22.23 27.45
N ARG A 115 -14.50 22.28 26.52
CA ARG A 115 -14.70 23.44 25.65
C ARG A 115 -14.89 24.72 26.45
N GLY A 116 -14.00 25.69 26.23
CA GLY A 116 -14.04 27.00 26.89
C GLY A 116 -13.75 26.99 28.40
N ARG A 117 -13.19 25.91 28.96
CA ARG A 117 -12.89 25.78 30.39
C ARG A 117 -11.39 25.82 30.67
N LYS A 118 -11.01 26.51 31.74
CA LYS A 118 -9.62 26.54 32.25
C LYS A 118 -9.31 25.32 33.09
N ILE A 119 -8.01 25.09 33.30
CA ILE A 119 -7.55 24.08 34.27
C ILE A 119 -8.02 24.43 35.68
N SER A 120 -7.94 25.70 36.10
CA SER A 120 -8.34 26.12 37.46
C SER A 120 -9.85 26.12 37.71
N ASP A 121 -10.68 26.02 36.66
CA ASP A 121 -12.13 26.10 36.82
C ASP A 121 -12.66 24.93 37.68
N PRO A 122 -13.69 25.18 38.53
CA PRO A 122 -14.36 24.12 39.27
C PRO A 122 -15.02 23.11 38.33
N CYS A 123 -14.84 21.82 38.63
CA CYS A 123 -15.50 20.72 37.94
C CYS A 123 -15.89 19.62 38.95
N HIS A 124 -16.83 18.76 38.56
CA HIS A 124 -17.18 17.57 39.33
C HIS A 124 -15.96 16.64 39.42
N GLN A 125 -15.65 16.17 40.62
CA GLN A 125 -14.56 15.25 40.90
C GLN A 125 -15.10 14.15 41.81
N SER A 126 -15.27 12.95 41.26
CA SER A 126 -15.58 11.76 42.05
C SER A 126 -14.38 11.30 42.89
N ASP A 127 -14.65 10.46 43.89
CA ASP A 127 -13.60 9.84 44.70
C ASP A 127 -12.60 9.06 43.83
N THR A 128 -13.09 8.40 42.78
CA THR A 128 -12.27 7.72 41.77
C THR A 128 -11.28 8.66 41.10
N VAL A 129 -11.70 9.87 40.68
CA VAL A 129 -10.80 10.87 40.11
C VAL A 129 -9.70 11.24 41.10
N GLY A 130 -10.06 11.45 42.37
CA GLY A 130 -9.10 11.71 43.45
C GLY A 130 -8.10 10.57 43.65
N SER A 131 -8.58 9.32 43.66
CA SER A 131 -7.73 8.13 43.78
C SER A 131 -6.76 8.00 42.61
N ILE A 132 -7.19 8.25 41.38
CA ILE A 132 -6.32 8.20 40.19
C ILE A 132 -5.24 9.28 40.26
N VAL A 133 -5.59 10.51 40.63
CA VAL A 133 -4.61 11.59 40.83
C VAL A 133 -3.58 11.19 41.90
N SER A 134 -4.03 10.63 43.03
CA SER A 134 -3.14 10.14 44.09
C SER A 134 -2.22 9.00 43.64
N ILE A 135 -2.69 8.12 42.74
CA ILE A 135 -1.85 7.09 42.11
C ILE A 135 -0.76 7.75 41.26
N LEU A 136 -1.11 8.73 40.42
CA LEU A 136 -0.14 9.45 39.61
C LEU A 136 0.87 10.22 40.47
N ASP A 137 0.45 10.81 41.59
CA ASP A 137 1.37 11.41 42.59
C ASP A 137 2.34 10.37 43.16
N THR A 138 1.85 9.16 43.46
CA THR A 138 2.70 8.04 43.93
C THR A 138 3.75 7.69 42.85
N LEU A 139 3.35 7.64 41.58
CA LEU A 139 4.26 7.37 40.46
C LEU A 139 5.31 8.48 40.28
N ILE A 140 4.93 9.74 40.49
CA ILE A 140 5.85 10.89 40.46
C ILE A 140 6.85 10.79 41.61
N GLN A 141 6.40 10.40 42.81
CA GLN A 141 7.27 10.23 43.97
C GLN A 141 8.32 9.12 43.74
N TRP A 142 7.96 8.03 43.07
CA TRP A 142 8.92 6.98 42.75
C TRP A 142 10.08 7.43 41.86
N ILE A 143 9.92 8.52 41.11
CA ILE A 143 11.02 9.10 40.33
C ILE A 143 12.07 9.70 41.28
N GLU A 144 11.65 10.30 42.40
CA GLU A 144 12.56 10.80 43.44
C GLU A 144 13.24 9.64 44.18
N ASP A 145 12.50 8.56 44.43
CA ASP A 145 13.03 7.38 45.12
C ASP A 145 14.01 6.58 44.25
N ILE A 146 13.99 6.78 42.92
CA ILE A 146 14.78 6.06 41.92
C ILE A 146 15.57 7.07 41.07
N PRO A 147 16.63 7.66 41.61
CA PRO A 147 17.42 8.66 40.88
C PRO A 147 18.11 8.06 39.64
N PRO A 148 18.44 8.90 38.64
CA PRO A 148 19.13 8.45 37.44
C PRO A 148 20.51 7.90 37.78
N ALA A 149 20.84 6.72 37.24
CA ALA A 149 22.15 6.12 37.42
C ALA A 149 23.23 6.93 36.67
N GLN A 150 24.43 6.99 37.24
CA GLN A 150 25.58 7.55 36.52
C GLN A 150 25.93 6.62 35.36
N GLN A 151 25.82 7.14 34.13
CA GLN A 151 26.11 6.38 32.91
C GLN A 151 26.86 7.25 31.90
N ALA A 152 27.69 6.60 31.07
CA ALA A 152 28.39 7.26 29.97
C ALA A 152 27.46 7.50 28.76
N SER A 153 26.35 6.75 28.64
CA SER A 153 25.38 6.90 27.56
C SER A 153 24.62 8.22 27.68
N ARG A 154 24.54 8.94 26.56
CA ARG A 154 23.75 10.16 26.41
C ARG A 154 22.24 9.91 26.22
N TYR A 155 21.85 8.68 25.94
CA TYR A 155 20.47 8.28 25.66
C TYR A 155 19.98 7.23 26.65
N GLY A 156 18.72 7.35 27.09
CA GLY A 156 17.99 6.40 27.92
C GLY A 156 18.68 6.00 29.23
N ASN A 157 18.21 6.50 30.37
CA ASN A 157 18.75 6.10 31.67
C ASN A 157 18.20 4.75 32.12
N LEU A 158 19.10 3.81 32.44
CA LEU A 158 18.71 2.45 32.87
C LEU A 158 17.85 2.43 34.15
N SER A 159 17.91 3.45 35.00
CA SER A 159 17.02 3.58 36.17
C SER A 159 15.54 3.59 35.80
N TYR A 160 15.19 3.97 34.56
CA TYR A 160 13.82 3.85 34.06
C TYR A 160 13.30 2.41 34.12
N ARG A 161 14.15 1.41 33.85
CA ARG A 161 13.77 0.00 33.94
C ARG A 161 13.38 -0.39 35.36
N THR A 162 14.08 0.15 36.35
CA THR A 162 13.78 -0.06 37.78
C THR A 162 12.44 0.60 38.15
N TRP A 163 12.21 1.84 37.69
CA TRP A 163 10.93 2.52 37.89
C TRP A 163 9.77 1.76 37.24
N HIS A 164 9.94 1.32 35.99
CA HIS A 164 8.92 0.56 35.28
C HIS A 164 8.69 -0.84 35.88
N ALA A 165 9.73 -1.52 36.37
CA ALA A 165 9.57 -2.80 37.07
C ALA A 165 8.73 -2.63 38.34
N ARG A 166 8.99 -1.57 39.14
CA ARG A 166 8.18 -1.25 40.32
C ARG A 166 6.73 -0.95 39.94
N LEU A 167 6.49 -0.24 38.82
CA LEU A 167 5.14 -0.03 38.28
C LEU A 167 4.44 -1.35 37.98
N VAL A 168 5.09 -2.27 37.27
CA VAL A 168 4.51 -3.59 36.94
C VAL A 168 4.15 -4.36 38.21
N GLU A 169 5.08 -4.46 39.16
CA GLU A 169 4.89 -5.20 40.42
C GLU A 169 3.75 -4.68 41.29
N ASN A 170 3.47 -3.37 41.25
CA ASN A 170 2.49 -2.73 42.12
C ASN A 170 1.16 -2.41 41.41
N SER A 171 1.08 -2.62 40.09
CA SER A 171 -0.04 -2.17 39.26
C SER A 171 -1.42 -2.68 39.70
N ASP A 172 -1.56 -3.98 40.03
CA ASP A 172 -2.79 -4.54 40.60
C ASP A 172 -3.21 -3.82 41.87
N SER A 173 -2.29 -3.61 42.81
CA SER A 173 -2.56 -2.93 44.08
C SER A 173 -3.00 -1.48 43.90
N LEU A 174 -2.51 -0.81 42.84
CA LEU A 174 -2.93 0.54 42.48
C LEU A 174 -4.36 0.56 41.96
N MET A 175 -4.73 -0.39 41.08
CA MET A 175 -6.10 -0.48 40.54
C MET A 175 -7.12 -0.80 41.64
N LEU A 176 -6.77 -1.69 42.57
CA LEU A 176 -7.65 -2.07 43.69
C LEU A 176 -7.98 -0.91 44.65
N ARG A 177 -7.28 0.23 44.59
CA ARG A 177 -7.59 1.42 45.41
C ARG A 177 -8.92 2.07 45.06
N PHE A 178 -9.41 1.89 43.83
CA PHE A 178 -10.64 2.52 43.35
C PHE A 178 -11.62 1.53 42.70
N LEU A 179 -11.21 0.27 42.45
CA LEU A 179 -12.09 -0.74 41.89
C LEU A 179 -13.08 -1.28 42.94
N PRO A 180 -14.40 -1.31 42.63
CA PRO A 180 -15.38 -2.06 43.40
C PRO A 180 -15.08 -3.57 43.45
N GLU A 181 -15.54 -4.26 44.49
CA GLU A 181 -15.30 -5.72 44.69
C GLU A 181 -15.76 -6.57 43.50
N ASP A 182 -16.90 -6.24 42.89
CA ASP A 182 -17.47 -6.95 41.74
C ASP A 182 -16.69 -6.76 40.44
N LEU A 183 -15.82 -5.76 40.38
CA LEU A 183 -14.99 -5.41 39.21
C LEU A 183 -13.49 -5.68 39.42
N GLN A 184 -13.08 -6.24 40.56
CA GLN A 184 -11.66 -6.56 40.80
C GLN A 184 -11.10 -7.55 39.77
N SER A 185 -11.94 -8.44 39.22
CA SER A 185 -11.54 -9.35 38.15
C SER A 185 -11.16 -8.64 36.84
N ALA A 186 -11.52 -7.36 36.67
CA ALA A 186 -11.15 -6.57 35.50
C ALA A 186 -9.66 -6.21 35.46
N THR A 187 -8.90 -6.36 36.55
CA THR A 187 -7.46 -6.04 36.58
C THR A 187 -6.69 -6.79 35.51
N VAL A 188 -7.05 -8.05 35.22
CA VAL A 188 -6.45 -8.86 34.14
C VAL A 188 -6.45 -8.14 32.79
N GLU A 189 -7.47 -7.31 32.55
CA GLU A 189 -7.61 -6.56 31.31
C GLU A 189 -7.11 -5.12 31.40
N ILE A 190 -7.42 -4.39 32.48
CA ILE A 190 -7.12 -2.95 32.55
C ILE A 190 -5.65 -2.65 32.91
N VAL A 191 -4.99 -3.52 33.69
CA VAL A 191 -3.60 -3.31 34.13
C VAL A 191 -2.63 -3.21 32.95
N PRO A 192 -2.71 -4.08 31.92
CA PRO A 192 -1.81 -3.98 30.77
C PRO A 192 -1.92 -2.66 29.99
N TYR A 193 -3.12 -2.07 29.84
CA TYR A 193 -3.25 -0.73 29.24
C TYR A 193 -2.57 0.34 30.10
N PHE A 194 -2.75 0.27 31.43
CA PHE A 194 -2.14 1.21 32.36
C PHE A 194 -0.60 1.12 32.35
N VAL A 195 -0.04 -0.09 32.40
CA VAL A 195 1.41 -0.29 32.39
C VAL A 195 2.03 0.22 31.08
N ASP A 196 1.41 -0.08 29.94
CA ASP A 196 1.93 0.34 28.63
C ASP A 196 1.71 1.85 28.34
N SER A 197 1.11 2.61 29.27
CA SER A 197 0.83 4.04 29.12
C SER A 197 2.04 4.97 29.32
N PHE A 198 3.17 4.44 29.81
CA PHE A 198 4.26 5.25 30.35
C PHE A 198 5.60 5.10 29.63
N GLY A 199 5.64 4.36 28.51
CA GLY A 199 6.83 4.15 27.68
C GLY A 199 7.33 2.71 27.69
N ASN A 200 8.32 2.39 26.85
CA ASN A 200 8.86 1.03 26.73
C ASN A 200 10.15 0.84 27.55
N PRO A 201 10.22 -0.12 28.49
CA PRO A 201 11.41 -0.32 29.34
C PRO A 201 12.63 -0.87 28.58
N SER A 202 12.43 -1.60 27.49
CA SER A 202 13.53 -2.16 26.69
C SER A 202 14.21 -1.06 25.88
N ARG A 203 13.42 -0.26 25.16
CA ARG A 203 13.89 0.84 24.30
C ARG A 203 14.15 2.14 25.05
N ILE A 204 13.56 2.31 26.23
CA ILE A 204 13.64 3.54 27.05
C ILE A 204 13.12 4.73 26.23
N ASP A 205 11.98 4.52 25.59
CA ASP A 205 11.29 5.50 24.74
C ASP A 205 9.84 5.73 25.18
N TYR A 206 9.26 6.84 24.75
CA TYR A 206 7.87 7.20 24.98
C TYR A 206 7.33 7.96 23.75
N GLY A 207 6.04 7.85 23.47
CA GLY A 207 5.41 8.54 22.34
C GLY A 207 3.90 8.40 22.31
N THR A 208 3.29 8.83 21.21
CA THR A 208 1.82 8.95 21.07
C THR A 208 1.07 7.63 21.18
N GLY A 209 1.71 6.49 20.91
CA GLY A 209 1.14 5.16 21.15
C GLY A 209 0.89 4.88 22.63
N HIS A 210 1.84 5.25 23.50
CA HIS A 210 1.72 5.12 24.95
C HIS A 210 0.66 6.09 25.51
N GLU A 211 0.65 7.33 25.02
CA GLU A 211 -0.41 8.31 25.33
C GLU A 211 -1.81 7.77 24.94
N THR A 212 -1.90 7.09 23.79
CA THR A 212 -3.13 6.47 23.30
C THR A 212 -3.55 5.28 24.17
N ASN A 213 -2.61 4.50 24.72
CA ASN A 213 -2.90 3.46 25.71
C ASN A 213 -3.41 4.04 27.05
N PHE A 214 -2.94 5.23 27.45
CA PHE A 214 -3.52 5.92 28.61
C PHE A 214 -4.97 6.33 28.38
N ALA A 215 -5.28 6.85 27.18
CA ALA A 215 -6.65 7.12 26.78
C ALA A 215 -7.51 5.84 26.69
N ALA A 216 -6.93 4.73 26.24
CA ALA A 216 -7.60 3.42 26.19
C ALA A 216 -7.91 2.89 27.60
N TRP A 217 -6.99 3.07 28.54
CA TRP A 217 -7.21 2.74 29.95
C TRP A 217 -8.38 3.55 30.54
N LEU A 218 -8.41 4.86 30.33
CA LEU A 218 -9.53 5.72 30.74
C LEU A 218 -10.86 5.31 30.09
N TYR A 219 -10.83 4.93 28.81
CA TYR A 219 -12.00 4.42 28.09
C TYR A 219 -12.51 3.10 28.69
N CYS A 220 -11.62 2.17 29.06
CA CYS A 220 -11.98 0.94 29.76
C CYS A 220 -12.67 1.24 31.10
N LEU A 221 -12.17 2.20 31.88
CA LEU A 221 -12.82 2.62 33.14
C LEU A 221 -14.21 3.22 32.91
N ALA A 222 -14.39 3.99 31.81
CA ALA A 222 -15.70 4.50 31.43
C ALA A 222 -16.66 3.36 31.00
N LYS A 223 -16.17 2.35 30.26
CA LYS A 223 -16.96 1.16 29.91
C LYS A 223 -17.37 0.34 31.12
N LEU A 224 -16.54 0.30 32.15
CA LEU A 224 -16.86 -0.36 33.42
C LEU A 224 -17.81 0.46 34.31
N GLY A 225 -18.16 1.70 33.92
CA GLY A 225 -19.01 2.59 34.72
C GLY A 225 -18.32 3.15 35.96
N ILE A 226 -17.00 2.95 36.10
CA ILE A 226 -16.18 3.49 37.19
C ILE A 226 -16.01 5.00 37.02
N ILE A 227 -15.85 5.44 35.77
CA ILE A 227 -15.80 6.84 35.38
C ILE A 227 -17.05 7.17 34.59
N LYS A 228 -17.69 8.30 34.90
CA LYS A 228 -18.93 8.75 34.25
C LYS A 228 -18.71 10.00 33.40
N GLU A 229 -19.67 10.35 32.56
CA GLU A 229 -19.61 11.56 31.72
C GLU A 229 -19.46 12.85 32.55
N GLU A 230 -20.00 12.87 33.77
CA GLU A 230 -19.84 13.98 34.72
C GLU A 230 -18.39 14.19 35.17
N ASP A 231 -17.56 13.14 35.13
CA ASP A 231 -16.13 13.20 35.44
C ASP A 231 -15.28 13.68 34.24
N TYR A 232 -15.81 13.68 33.00
CA TYR A 232 -15.02 13.92 31.78
C TYR A 232 -14.20 15.23 31.82
N PRO A 233 -14.75 16.36 32.30
CA PRO A 233 -13.94 17.56 32.48
C PRO A 233 -12.73 17.31 33.41
N ALA A 234 -12.94 16.63 34.54
CA ALA A 234 -11.88 16.36 35.52
C ALA A 234 -10.87 15.30 35.03
N ILE A 235 -11.28 14.34 34.19
CA ILE A 235 -10.35 13.44 33.52
C ILE A 235 -9.31 14.23 32.74
N VAL A 236 -9.72 15.28 32.04
CA VAL A 236 -8.80 16.12 31.27
C VAL A 236 -8.05 17.10 32.17
N VAL A 237 -8.76 17.92 32.95
CA VAL A 237 -8.15 19.04 33.70
C VAL A 237 -7.54 18.66 35.06
N ARG A 238 -7.66 17.40 35.50
CA ARG A 238 -7.00 16.87 36.69
C ARG A 238 -6.11 15.68 36.33
N ILE A 239 -6.70 14.58 35.84
CA ILE A 239 -5.97 13.34 35.60
C ILE A 239 -4.95 13.51 34.46
N PHE A 240 -5.37 14.02 33.30
CA PHE A 240 -4.50 14.16 32.14
C PHE A 240 -3.43 15.24 32.33
N VAL A 241 -3.76 16.35 33.01
CA VAL A 241 -2.77 17.34 33.48
C VAL A 241 -1.69 16.65 34.34
N LYS A 242 -2.09 15.82 35.30
CA LYS A 242 -1.17 15.12 36.19
C LYS A 242 -0.35 14.04 35.47
N TYR A 243 -0.97 13.37 34.50
CA TYR A 243 -0.28 12.44 33.61
C TYR A 243 0.83 13.13 32.81
N LEU A 244 0.56 14.31 32.23
CA LEU A 244 1.58 15.08 31.52
C LEU A 244 2.71 15.55 32.44
N GLU A 245 2.41 15.92 33.69
CA GLU A 245 3.43 16.24 34.70
C GLU A 245 4.37 15.05 34.92
N LEU A 246 3.80 13.86 35.14
CA LEU A 246 4.55 12.61 35.30
C LEU A 246 5.41 12.30 34.06
N MET A 247 4.83 12.38 32.86
CA MET A 247 5.53 12.07 31.60
C MET A 247 6.69 13.03 31.35
N ARG A 248 6.49 14.33 31.52
CA ARG A 248 7.56 15.32 31.41
C ARG A 248 8.69 15.05 32.40
N LYS A 249 8.36 14.62 33.62
CA LYS A 249 9.37 14.26 34.62
C LYS A 249 10.15 13.01 34.23
N LEU A 250 9.49 11.95 33.76
CA LEU A 250 10.17 10.75 33.25
C LEU A 250 11.07 11.07 32.05
N GLN A 251 10.56 11.83 31.08
CA GLN A 251 11.31 12.25 29.89
C GLN A 251 12.59 13.00 30.25
N LEU A 252 12.51 13.93 31.21
CA LEU A 252 13.67 14.74 31.61
C LEU A 252 14.63 14.00 32.55
N VAL A 253 14.13 13.25 33.53
CA VAL A 253 14.97 12.58 34.54
C VAL A 253 15.67 11.36 33.96
N TYR A 254 14.97 10.58 33.14
CA TYR A 254 15.51 9.36 32.55
C TYR A 254 15.90 9.51 31.08
N CYS A 255 15.84 10.70 30.50
CA CYS A 255 16.22 10.97 29.11
C CYS A 255 15.54 10.00 28.11
N LEU A 256 14.22 9.85 28.22
CA LEU A 256 13.46 8.95 27.35
C LEU A 256 13.52 9.43 25.90
N GLU A 257 13.74 8.51 24.97
CA GLU A 257 13.76 8.85 23.54
C GLU A 257 12.33 9.02 22.99
N PRO A 258 12.11 9.91 22.00
CA PRO A 258 10.85 9.97 21.27
C PRO A 258 10.58 8.67 20.50
N ALA A 259 9.46 8.01 20.78
CA ALA A 259 9.02 6.82 20.08
C ALA A 259 8.25 7.21 18.80
N GLY A 260 8.89 7.07 17.64
CA GLY A 260 8.30 7.35 16.33
C GLY A 260 9.27 8.08 15.39
N SER A 261 9.11 7.90 14.08
CA SER A 261 10.07 8.34 13.06
C SER A 261 9.79 9.72 12.45
N HIS A 262 8.86 10.50 13.00
CA HIS A 262 8.45 11.76 12.36
C HIS A 262 9.43 12.93 12.56
N GLY A 263 10.35 12.84 13.53
CA GLY A 263 11.33 13.90 13.79
C GLY A 263 10.67 15.28 13.89
N VAL A 264 11.25 16.28 13.22
CA VAL A 264 10.71 17.65 13.18
C VAL A 264 9.37 17.79 12.44
N TRP A 265 8.92 16.76 11.72
CA TRP A 265 7.66 16.73 10.98
C TRP A 265 6.49 16.16 11.80
N GLY A 266 6.74 15.71 13.03
CA GLY A 266 5.69 15.38 14.00
C GLY A 266 5.04 16.64 14.58
N LEU A 267 3.85 16.49 15.17
CA LEU A 267 3.21 17.59 15.91
C LEU A 267 4.03 18.01 17.14
N ASP A 268 4.50 17.01 17.89
CA ASP A 268 5.40 17.11 19.03
C ASP A 268 6.16 15.79 19.15
N ASP A 269 7.27 15.78 19.89
CA ASP A 269 8.11 14.59 20.03
C ASP A 269 7.37 13.45 20.76
N TYR A 270 6.47 13.79 21.68
CA TYR A 270 5.91 12.82 22.62
C TYR A 270 4.37 12.80 22.64
N HIS A 271 3.73 13.96 22.55
CA HIS A 271 2.32 14.14 22.89
C HIS A 271 1.46 14.62 21.72
N PHE A 272 0.21 14.16 21.66
CA PHE A 272 -0.77 14.62 20.68
C PHE A 272 -2.07 15.07 21.34
N LEU A 273 -2.62 14.24 22.24
CA LEU A 273 -3.92 14.48 22.88
C LEU A 273 -3.94 15.76 23.72
N SER A 274 -2.79 16.15 24.29
CA SER A 274 -2.66 17.42 25.01
C SER A 274 -3.01 18.65 24.16
N PHE A 275 -2.67 18.64 22.86
CA PHE A 275 -3.03 19.70 21.92
C PHE A 275 -4.50 19.62 21.50
N VAL A 276 -5.05 18.41 21.35
CA VAL A 276 -6.49 18.19 21.09
C VAL A 276 -7.32 18.77 22.23
N PHE A 277 -7.02 18.40 23.47
CA PHE A 277 -7.75 18.89 24.64
C PHE A 277 -7.50 20.39 24.89
N GLY A 278 -6.24 20.83 24.80
CA GLY A 278 -5.89 22.23 25.02
C GLY A 278 -6.48 23.19 23.99
N SER A 279 -6.61 22.78 22.72
CA SER A 279 -7.27 23.59 21.71
C SER A 279 -8.77 23.72 21.97
N SER A 280 -9.41 22.69 22.52
CA SER A 280 -10.83 22.74 22.93
C SER A 280 -11.08 23.76 24.04
N GLN A 281 -10.20 23.82 25.05
CA GLN A 281 -10.27 24.81 26.14
C GLN A 281 -10.28 26.26 25.61
N LEU A 282 -9.68 26.50 24.45
CA LEU A 282 -9.51 27.81 23.83
C LEU A 282 -10.56 28.13 22.76
N ILE A 283 -11.47 27.20 22.45
CA ILE A 283 -12.58 27.45 21.53
C ILE A 283 -13.41 28.63 22.05
N ASP A 284 -13.74 29.54 21.13
CA ASP A 284 -14.50 30.78 21.39
C ASP A 284 -13.84 31.75 22.38
N HIS A 285 -12.54 31.55 22.70
CA HIS A 285 -11.81 32.47 23.56
C HIS A 285 -11.70 33.88 22.95
N LYS A 286 -12.07 34.89 23.74
CA LYS A 286 -12.23 36.27 23.29
C LYS A 286 -10.93 36.89 22.76
N TYR A 287 -9.83 36.71 23.49
CA TYR A 287 -8.55 37.38 23.20
C TYR A 287 -7.46 36.45 22.65
N LEU A 288 -7.21 35.33 23.33
CA LEU A 288 -6.21 34.33 22.92
C LEU A 288 -6.59 33.66 21.58
N LYS A 289 -5.69 33.72 20.60
CA LYS A 289 -5.84 33.12 19.26
C LYS A 289 -4.71 32.11 19.01
N PRO A 290 -4.79 31.24 17.99
CA PRO A 290 -3.71 30.30 17.68
C PRO A 290 -2.32 30.97 17.56
N LYS A 291 -2.23 32.09 16.86
CA LYS A 291 -0.99 32.90 16.77
C LYS A 291 -0.41 33.40 18.10
N SER A 292 -1.19 33.37 19.19
CA SER A 292 -0.74 33.82 20.51
C SER A 292 0.35 32.93 21.11
N ILE A 293 0.59 31.73 20.58
CA ILE A 293 1.66 30.84 21.03
C ILE A 293 3.07 31.45 20.86
N HIS A 294 3.20 32.48 20.01
CA HIS A 294 4.45 33.19 19.77
C HIS A 294 4.77 34.25 20.82
N SER A 295 3.78 34.69 21.59
CA SER A 295 3.96 35.71 22.63
C SER A 295 4.44 35.08 23.93
N GLN A 296 5.65 35.45 24.38
CA GLN A 296 6.19 34.96 25.64
C GLN A 296 5.35 35.41 26.84
N ASP A 297 4.88 36.66 26.86
CA ASP A 297 4.00 37.17 27.92
C ASP A 297 2.72 36.34 28.07
N ILE A 298 2.14 35.89 26.95
CA ILE A 298 0.95 35.03 26.98
C ILE A 298 1.31 33.66 27.56
N LEU A 299 2.44 33.07 27.15
CA LEU A 299 2.87 31.78 27.69
C LEU A 299 3.13 31.86 29.20
N ASP A 300 3.80 32.90 29.67
CA ASP A 300 4.14 33.06 31.08
C ASP A 300 2.89 33.22 31.96
N ASN A 301 1.86 33.91 31.45
CA ASN A 301 0.63 34.18 32.21
C ASN A 301 -0.44 33.08 32.08
N PHE A 302 -0.48 32.32 30.97
CA PHE A 302 -1.60 31.43 30.66
C PHE A 302 -1.22 29.94 30.52
N SER A 303 0.06 29.57 30.56
CA SER A 303 0.52 28.16 30.46
C SER A 303 0.02 27.27 31.61
N ASN A 304 -0.24 27.83 32.79
CA ASN A 304 -0.80 27.10 33.93
C ASN A 304 -2.32 26.88 33.83
N GLU A 305 -3.00 27.60 32.94
CA GLU A 305 -4.46 27.60 32.82
C GLU A 305 -4.96 26.82 31.60
N TYR A 306 -4.13 26.65 30.57
CA TYR A 306 -4.49 26.01 29.31
C TYR A 306 -3.43 25.00 28.87
N LEU A 307 -3.85 23.75 28.63
CA LEU A 307 -2.99 22.64 28.25
C LEU A 307 -2.16 22.94 26.99
N TYR A 308 -2.76 23.60 25.99
CA TYR A 308 -2.06 23.92 24.74
C TYR A 308 -0.85 24.83 25.01
N PHE A 309 -1.04 25.91 25.78
CA PHE A 309 0.05 26.82 26.15
C PHE A 309 1.05 26.17 27.09
N SER A 310 0.61 25.27 27.99
CA SER A 310 1.52 24.45 28.80
C SER A 310 2.48 23.64 27.94
N CYS A 311 1.98 22.98 26.89
CA CYS A 311 2.81 22.20 25.97
C CYS A 311 3.78 23.08 25.16
N ILE A 312 3.31 24.20 24.60
CA ILE A 312 4.19 25.14 23.88
C ILE A 312 5.29 25.69 24.80
N SER A 313 4.94 26.06 26.03
CA SER A 313 5.90 26.54 27.02
C SER A 313 6.95 25.48 27.36
N PHE A 314 6.55 24.21 27.44
CA PHE A 314 7.48 23.11 27.67
C PHE A 314 8.43 22.92 26.48
N ILE A 315 7.91 22.90 25.25
CA ILE A 315 8.70 22.77 24.02
C ILE A 315 9.76 23.88 23.94
N LYS A 316 9.37 25.15 24.13
CA LYS A 316 10.30 26.29 24.09
C LYS A 316 11.35 26.25 25.20
N LYS A 317 11.06 25.56 26.32
CA LYS A 317 12.02 25.38 27.41
C LYS A 317 13.09 24.34 27.04
N VAL A 318 12.68 23.22 26.46
CA VAL A 318 13.55 22.06 26.19
C VAL A 318 14.28 22.14 24.84
N LYS A 319 13.64 22.67 23.79
CA LYS A 319 14.25 22.88 22.47
C LYS A 319 14.86 24.28 22.39
N LYS A 320 15.98 24.39 21.67
CA LYS A 320 16.70 25.65 21.42
C LYS A 320 16.59 26.03 19.96
N GLY A 321 16.61 27.33 19.69
CA GLY A 321 16.46 27.90 18.35
C GLY A 321 15.07 28.49 18.09
N PRO A 322 14.83 29.03 16.89
CA PRO A 322 13.53 29.54 16.48
C PRO A 322 12.44 28.45 16.49
N PHE A 323 11.25 28.80 16.96
CA PHE A 323 10.14 27.86 17.09
C PHE A 323 9.74 27.23 15.75
N SER A 324 9.76 28.01 14.67
CA SER A 324 9.49 27.57 13.29
C SER A 324 10.48 26.53 12.77
N GLU A 325 11.70 26.46 13.31
CA GLU A 325 12.73 25.51 12.85
C GLU A 325 12.60 24.14 13.55
N HIS A 326 12.36 24.15 14.86
CA HIS A 326 12.31 22.92 15.66
C HIS A 326 10.89 22.36 15.84
N SER A 327 9.86 23.15 15.52
CA SER A 327 8.44 22.80 15.61
C SER A 327 7.61 23.43 14.47
N PRO A 328 7.99 23.21 13.20
CA PRO A 328 7.36 23.86 12.03
C PRO A 328 5.86 23.60 11.95
N LEU A 329 5.39 22.39 12.27
CA LEU A 329 3.97 22.07 12.14
C LEU A 329 3.10 22.84 13.15
N LEU A 330 3.56 23.02 14.38
CA LEU A 330 2.87 23.85 15.38
C LEU A 330 2.93 25.34 15.01
N ASP A 331 4.02 25.77 14.38
CA ASP A 331 4.18 27.12 13.85
C ASP A 331 3.14 27.38 12.74
N ASP A 332 3.01 26.47 11.79
CA ASP A 332 2.02 26.54 10.70
C ASP A 332 0.57 26.51 11.24
N ILE A 333 0.28 25.63 12.20
CA ILE A 333 -1.05 25.55 12.86
C ILE A 333 -1.40 26.88 13.55
N SER A 334 -0.42 27.64 14.02
CA SER A 334 -0.64 28.95 14.63
C SER A 334 -1.22 29.98 13.66
N GLY A 335 -1.03 29.78 12.34
CA GLY A 335 -1.62 30.58 11.28
C GLY A 335 -3.12 30.36 11.08
N VAL A 336 -3.69 29.29 11.64
CA VAL A 336 -5.13 29.01 11.55
C VAL A 336 -5.93 30.07 12.33
N PRO A 337 -7.03 30.62 11.77
CA PRO A 337 -7.68 31.81 12.33
C PRO A 337 -8.42 31.57 13.66
N THR A 338 -8.86 30.35 13.95
CA THR A 338 -9.73 30.05 15.10
C THR A 338 -9.37 28.73 15.76
N TRP A 339 -9.46 28.66 17.09
CA TRP A 339 -9.25 27.44 17.86
C TRP A 339 -10.22 26.30 17.51
N ASN A 340 -11.46 26.60 17.09
CA ASN A 340 -12.40 25.58 16.63
C ASN A 340 -11.87 24.83 15.39
N LYS A 341 -11.28 25.55 14.43
CA LYS A 341 -10.63 24.95 13.25
C LYS A 341 -9.37 24.18 13.64
N VAL A 342 -8.57 24.71 14.58
CA VAL A 342 -7.39 24.00 15.11
C VAL A 342 -7.82 22.68 15.75
N ASN A 343 -8.79 22.68 16.66
CA ASN A 343 -9.28 21.49 17.32
C ASN A 343 -9.86 20.47 16.32
N SER A 344 -10.70 20.91 15.38
CA SER A 344 -11.24 20.04 14.32
C SER A 344 -10.13 19.43 13.45
N GLY A 345 -9.11 20.22 13.08
CA GLY A 345 -7.96 19.76 12.32
C GLY A 345 -7.11 18.76 13.10
N LEU A 346 -6.86 19.03 14.38
CA LEU A 346 -6.11 18.15 15.28
C LEU A 346 -6.85 16.82 15.53
N LEU A 347 -8.17 16.81 15.63
CA LEU A 347 -8.94 15.56 15.75
C LEU A 347 -8.81 14.69 14.49
N LYS A 348 -8.87 15.30 13.30
CA LYS A 348 -8.63 14.59 12.03
C LYS A 348 -7.19 14.10 11.93
N MET A 349 -6.24 14.94 12.31
CA MET A 349 -4.81 14.60 12.29
C MET A 349 -4.49 13.51 13.32
N TYR A 350 -5.10 13.49 14.51
CA TYR A 350 -4.94 12.41 15.48
C TYR A 350 -5.42 11.08 14.90
N LYS A 351 -6.56 11.09 14.20
CA LYS A 351 -7.04 9.89 13.50
C LYS A 351 -6.02 9.39 12.48
N VAL A 352 -5.52 10.25 11.60
CA VAL A 352 -4.66 9.85 10.46
C VAL A 352 -3.20 9.58 10.88
N GLU A 353 -2.61 10.45 11.70
CA GLU A 353 -1.19 10.41 12.05
C GLU A 353 -0.90 9.60 13.32
N VAL A 354 -1.91 9.23 14.10
CA VAL A 354 -1.75 8.33 15.26
C VAL A 354 -2.53 7.03 15.03
N LEU A 355 -3.85 7.13 14.91
CA LEU A 355 -4.71 5.94 14.90
C LEU A 355 -4.71 5.16 13.58
N GLU A 356 -4.25 5.74 12.47
CA GLU A 356 -4.13 5.07 11.16
C GLU A 356 -2.68 4.68 10.81
N LYS A 357 -1.72 4.93 11.72
CA LYS A 357 -0.32 4.54 11.52
C LYS A 357 -0.03 3.20 12.16
N VAL A 358 0.27 2.21 11.32
CA VAL A 358 0.68 0.86 11.78
C VAL A 358 1.86 0.90 12.76
N PRO A 359 2.94 1.67 12.54
CA PRO A 359 4.06 1.69 13.49
C PRO A 359 3.69 2.12 14.91
N ILE A 360 2.61 2.92 15.05
CA ILE A 360 2.09 3.36 16.34
C ILE A 360 1.07 2.34 16.86
N MET A 361 0.04 2.04 16.06
CA MET A 361 -1.09 1.21 16.47
C MET A 361 -0.79 -0.28 16.59
N GLN A 362 0.33 -0.78 16.06
CA GLN A 362 0.79 -2.15 16.31
C GLN A 362 1.02 -2.44 17.79
N HIS A 363 1.21 -1.40 18.61
CA HIS A 363 1.38 -1.51 20.05
C HIS A 363 0.07 -1.36 20.83
N PHE A 364 -1.03 -0.98 20.16
CA PHE A 364 -2.33 -0.85 20.80
C PHE A 364 -2.88 -2.23 21.19
N LEU A 365 -3.42 -2.31 22.41
CA LEU A 365 -3.87 -3.57 23.01
C LEU A 365 -5.37 -3.79 22.77
N PHE A 366 -5.77 -5.05 22.65
CA PHE A 366 -7.16 -5.44 22.46
C PHE A 366 -7.56 -6.54 23.43
N GLY A 367 -8.67 -6.33 24.14
CA GLY A 367 -9.25 -7.24 25.12
C GLY A 367 -10.75 -7.46 24.89
N TRP A 368 -11.51 -7.74 25.94
CA TRP A 368 -12.96 -7.86 25.86
C TRP A 368 -13.70 -6.51 25.94
N LEU A 369 -13.15 -5.53 26.67
CA LEU A 369 -13.66 -4.16 26.76
C LEU A 369 -13.45 -3.40 25.45
N ILE A 370 -12.23 -3.51 24.89
CA ILE A 370 -11.87 -2.98 23.57
C ILE A 370 -11.66 -4.14 22.61
N LYS A 371 -12.76 -4.60 22.00
CA LYS A 371 -12.71 -5.75 21.11
C LYS A 371 -12.04 -5.37 19.79
N CYS A 372 -11.00 -6.09 19.41
CA CYS A 372 -10.62 -6.19 18.01
C CYS A 372 -11.64 -7.13 17.37
N ARG A 373 -12.71 -6.61 16.75
CA ARG A 373 -13.62 -7.45 15.97
C ARG A 373 -12.95 -7.83 14.65
N LEU A 374 -11.92 -8.66 14.76
CA LEU A 374 -11.42 -9.52 13.68
C LEU A 374 -12.12 -10.88 13.71
N GLU A 375 -12.98 -11.12 14.70
CA GLU A 375 -13.88 -12.27 14.75
C GLU A 375 -14.91 -12.18 13.62
N MET A 376 -14.55 -12.89 12.55
CA MET A 376 -15.40 -13.61 11.61
C MET A 376 -16.87 -13.23 11.70
N ALA A 377 -17.31 -12.35 10.79
CA ALA A 377 -18.62 -12.58 10.20
C ALA A 377 -18.53 -13.96 9.52
N GLU A 378 -19.03 -15.00 10.20
CA GLU A 378 -19.43 -16.24 9.54
C GLU A 378 -20.35 -15.85 8.37
N GLY A 379 -19.78 -15.77 7.17
CA GLY A 379 -20.49 -15.30 5.98
C GLY A 379 -19.68 -14.51 4.96
N SER A 380 -18.46 -14.03 5.27
CA SER A 380 -17.59 -13.45 4.24
C SER A 380 -16.11 -13.75 4.47
N GLU A 381 -15.72 -15.00 4.21
CA GLU A 381 -14.35 -15.28 3.78
C GLU A 381 -14.06 -14.44 2.54
N PHE A 382 -13.19 -13.44 2.66
CA PHE A 382 -12.42 -13.02 1.50
C PHE A 382 -11.44 -14.17 1.23
N ARG A 383 -11.82 -15.03 0.29
CA ARG A 383 -11.00 -16.16 -0.15
C ARG A 383 -9.65 -15.63 -0.59
N HIS A 384 -8.59 -16.25 -0.07
CA HIS A 384 -7.25 -16.04 -0.58
C HIS A 384 -7.27 -16.33 -2.10
N TRP A 385 -6.83 -15.38 -2.92
CA TRP A 385 -6.90 -15.56 -4.38
C TRP A 385 -6.06 -16.75 -4.82
N ASP A 386 -5.01 -17.12 -4.08
CA ASP A 386 -4.21 -18.34 -4.30
C ASP A 386 -4.92 -19.64 -3.91
N GLU A 387 -6.01 -19.58 -3.15
CA GLU A 387 -6.91 -20.71 -2.84
C GLU A 387 -8.05 -20.85 -3.86
N LEU A 388 -8.17 -19.95 -4.83
CA LEU A 388 -9.10 -20.14 -5.94
C LEU A 388 -8.72 -21.39 -6.73
N ILE A 389 -9.76 -22.10 -7.16
CA ILE A 389 -9.60 -23.25 -8.03
C ILE A 389 -8.87 -22.84 -9.33
N PRO A 390 -7.94 -23.67 -9.85
CA PRO A 390 -7.06 -23.28 -10.96
C PRO A 390 -7.78 -22.84 -12.25
N ASP A 391 -8.99 -23.31 -12.48
CA ASP A 391 -9.89 -22.91 -13.56
C ASP A 391 -10.39 -21.47 -13.40
N ALA A 392 -10.80 -21.07 -12.19
CA ALA A 392 -11.18 -19.69 -11.88
C ALA A 392 -9.99 -18.75 -12.04
N LEU A 393 -8.81 -19.14 -11.56
CA LEU A 393 -7.56 -18.39 -11.77
C LEU A 393 -7.23 -18.28 -13.25
N GLY A 394 -7.34 -19.37 -14.01
CA GLY A 394 -7.08 -19.35 -15.46
C GLY A 394 -8.00 -18.40 -16.21
N LEU A 395 -9.29 -18.35 -15.85
CA LEU A 395 -10.24 -17.41 -16.43
C LEU A 395 -9.90 -15.95 -16.12
N ILE A 396 -9.47 -15.66 -14.89
CA ILE A 396 -9.04 -14.30 -14.51
C ILE A 396 -7.78 -13.92 -15.29
N PHE A 397 -6.77 -14.79 -15.29
CA PHE A 397 -5.48 -14.52 -15.93
C PHE A 397 -5.62 -14.40 -17.44
N SER A 398 -6.56 -15.10 -18.08
CA SER A 398 -6.85 -14.97 -19.52
C SER A 398 -7.26 -13.56 -19.96
N LYS A 399 -7.59 -12.66 -19.02
CA LYS A 399 -7.92 -11.26 -19.30
C LYS A 399 -6.71 -10.32 -19.23
N LEU A 400 -5.54 -10.84 -18.88
CA LEU A 400 -4.30 -10.07 -18.77
C LEU A 400 -3.49 -10.17 -20.07
N PRO A 401 -2.60 -9.19 -20.36
CA PRO A 401 -1.74 -9.26 -21.52
C PRO A 401 -0.78 -10.45 -21.43
N LEU A 402 -0.41 -11.03 -22.58
CA LEU A 402 0.47 -12.20 -22.67
C LEU A 402 1.74 -12.07 -21.82
N GLN A 403 2.36 -10.89 -21.84
CA GLN A 403 3.56 -10.61 -21.05
C GLN A 403 3.31 -10.73 -19.54
N ALA A 404 2.18 -10.24 -19.04
CA ALA A 404 1.84 -10.36 -17.62
C ALA A 404 1.61 -11.82 -17.23
N ILE A 405 0.90 -12.58 -18.07
CA ILE A 405 0.66 -14.01 -17.84
C ILE A 405 1.98 -14.79 -17.77
N LEU A 406 2.93 -14.48 -18.64
CA LEU A 406 4.20 -15.22 -18.73
C LEU A 406 5.25 -14.77 -17.72
N MET A 407 5.32 -13.48 -17.38
CA MET A 407 6.44 -12.92 -16.63
C MET A 407 6.07 -12.47 -15.21
N VAL A 408 4.83 -12.01 -15.01
CA VAL A 408 4.42 -11.38 -13.74
C VAL A 408 3.70 -12.39 -12.87
N ILE A 409 2.64 -13.03 -13.40
CA ILE A 409 1.78 -13.94 -12.62
C ILE A 409 2.56 -15.12 -11.99
N PRO A 410 3.49 -15.78 -12.69
CA PRO A 410 4.25 -16.90 -12.09
C PRO A 410 5.16 -16.48 -10.94
N ARG A 411 5.49 -15.18 -10.83
CA ARG A 411 6.33 -14.63 -9.77
C ARG A 411 5.54 -14.23 -8.51
N VAL A 412 4.21 -14.19 -8.58
CA VAL A 412 3.35 -13.76 -7.45
C VAL A 412 3.32 -14.82 -6.35
N CYS A 413 2.98 -16.06 -6.67
CA CYS A 413 3.00 -17.17 -5.73
C CYS A 413 3.04 -18.53 -6.45
N LYS A 414 3.35 -19.61 -5.71
CA LYS A 414 3.43 -20.98 -6.24
C LYS A 414 2.10 -21.47 -6.84
N SER A 415 0.97 -21.11 -6.25
CA SER A 415 -0.36 -21.51 -6.75
C SER A 415 -0.65 -20.87 -8.12
N TRP A 416 -0.37 -19.58 -8.26
CA TRP A 416 -0.57 -18.85 -9.51
C TRP A 416 0.39 -19.31 -10.60
N ALA A 417 1.66 -19.59 -10.24
CA ALA A 417 2.61 -20.21 -11.15
C ALA A 417 2.09 -21.56 -11.69
N LYS A 418 1.53 -22.40 -10.81
CA LYS A 418 0.93 -23.68 -11.20
C LYS A 418 -0.31 -23.49 -12.08
N ALA A 419 -1.14 -22.49 -11.82
CA ALA A 419 -2.31 -22.17 -12.64
C ALA A 419 -1.91 -21.70 -14.06
N VAL A 420 -0.85 -20.90 -14.18
CA VAL A 420 -0.29 -20.48 -15.49
C VAL A 420 0.37 -21.64 -16.23
N LEU A 421 1.00 -22.59 -15.54
CA LEU A 421 1.53 -23.79 -16.19
C LEU A 421 0.42 -24.77 -16.62
N GLY A 422 -0.79 -24.60 -16.09
CA GLY A 422 -1.96 -25.42 -16.40
C GLY A 422 -2.74 -24.97 -17.63
N PRO A 423 -3.73 -25.78 -18.08
CA PRO A 423 -4.42 -25.61 -19.36
C PRO A 423 -5.39 -24.42 -19.41
N TYR A 424 -5.89 -23.98 -18.26
CA TYR A 424 -7.00 -23.02 -18.18
C TYR A 424 -6.62 -21.61 -18.68
N CYS A 425 -5.36 -21.21 -18.55
CA CYS A 425 -4.88 -19.92 -19.09
C CYS A 425 -4.73 -19.93 -20.62
N TRP A 426 -4.71 -21.12 -21.24
CA TRP A 426 -4.29 -21.30 -22.64
C TRP A 426 -5.36 -21.97 -23.50
N GLN A 427 -6.63 -21.87 -23.10
CA GLN A 427 -7.76 -22.29 -23.94
C GLN A 427 -7.96 -21.32 -25.11
N GLU A 428 -7.60 -20.05 -24.94
CA GLU A 428 -7.64 -19.03 -25.97
C GLU A 428 -6.27 -18.37 -26.07
N ILE A 429 -5.61 -18.52 -27.21
CA ILE A 429 -4.29 -17.95 -27.49
C ILE A 429 -4.47 -16.94 -28.60
N ASP A 430 -4.22 -15.66 -28.28
CA ASP A 430 -4.26 -14.56 -29.24
C ASP A 430 -2.93 -13.83 -29.20
N ILE A 431 -2.07 -14.11 -30.18
CA ILE A 431 -0.71 -13.56 -30.28
C ILE A 431 -0.49 -12.91 -31.64
N GLU A 432 -1.56 -12.50 -32.34
CA GLU A 432 -1.47 -11.96 -33.70
C GLU A 432 -0.57 -10.71 -33.76
N GLU A 433 -0.86 -9.69 -32.95
CA GLU A 433 -0.04 -8.47 -32.87
C GLU A 433 1.41 -8.79 -32.48
N TRP A 434 1.60 -9.68 -31.51
CA TRP A 434 2.93 -10.10 -31.06
C TRP A 434 3.69 -10.80 -32.20
N SER A 435 3.11 -11.80 -32.84
CA SER A 435 3.75 -12.56 -33.93
C SER A 435 4.14 -11.69 -35.13
N SER A 436 3.46 -10.57 -35.37
CA SER A 436 3.81 -9.64 -36.45
C SER A 436 5.12 -8.87 -36.22
N ARG A 437 5.60 -8.79 -34.97
CA ARG A 437 6.79 -8.01 -34.57
C ARG A 437 8.03 -8.86 -34.31
N PHE A 438 7.91 -10.19 -34.35
CA PHE A 438 8.97 -11.12 -33.95
C PHE A 438 9.38 -12.04 -35.10
N GLN A 439 10.58 -12.64 -34.98
CA GLN A 439 11.10 -13.54 -36.00
C GLN A 439 10.29 -14.85 -36.05
N PRO A 440 10.10 -15.47 -37.23
CA PRO A 440 9.28 -16.68 -37.37
C PRO A 440 9.69 -17.84 -36.46
N ASN A 441 10.99 -18.02 -36.23
CA ASN A 441 11.49 -19.09 -35.36
C ASN A 441 11.10 -18.88 -33.89
N ASP A 442 11.04 -17.64 -33.41
CA ASP A 442 10.62 -17.33 -32.05
C ASP A 442 9.11 -17.51 -31.89
N VAL A 443 8.35 -17.17 -32.92
CA VAL A 443 6.91 -17.43 -32.99
C VAL A 443 6.64 -18.93 -32.93
N ASP A 444 7.37 -19.75 -33.69
CA ASP A 444 7.24 -21.21 -33.68
C ASP A 444 7.47 -21.80 -32.27
N ARG A 445 8.53 -21.36 -31.58
CA ARG A 445 8.87 -21.81 -30.21
C ARG A 445 7.82 -21.39 -29.20
N MET A 446 7.39 -20.13 -29.25
CA MET A 446 6.33 -19.60 -28.38
C MET A 446 5.05 -20.40 -28.59
N LEU A 447 4.67 -20.64 -29.85
CA LEU A 447 3.45 -21.36 -30.18
C LEU A 447 3.48 -22.81 -29.67
N GLN A 448 4.61 -23.52 -29.85
CA GLN A 448 4.78 -24.87 -29.29
C GLN A 448 4.62 -24.88 -27.77
N MET A 449 5.26 -23.94 -27.08
CA MET A 449 5.18 -23.83 -25.61
C MET A 449 3.73 -23.59 -25.15
N LEU A 450 3.03 -22.63 -25.74
CA LEU A 450 1.67 -22.27 -25.31
C LEU A 450 0.65 -23.37 -25.63
N ILE A 451 0.74 -23.99 -26.80
CA ILE A 451 -0.13 -25.11 -27.18
C ILE A 451 0.10 -26.30 -26.26
N ASN A 452 1.35 -26.63 -25.94
CA ASN A 452 1.64 -27.72 -24.99
C ASN A 452 1.02 -27.45 -23.61
N ARG A 453 1.09 -26.19 -23.12
CA ARG A 453 0.46 -25.81 -21.86
C ARG A 453 -1.06 -25.92 -21.88
N SER A 454 -1.70 -25.77 -23.04
CA SER A 454 -3.16 -25.94 -23.19
C SER A 454 -3.64 -27.38 -22.90
N GLY A 455 -2.74 -28.37 -22.88
CA GLY A 455 -3.09 -29.76 -22.54
C GLY A 455 -4.18 -30.37 -23.43
N GLY A 456 -4.30 -29.92 -24.69
CA GLY A 456 -5.32 -30.39 -25.64
C GLY A 456 -6.71 -29.71 -25.49
N SER A 457 -6.82 -28.69 -24.65
CA SER A 457 -8.06 -27.94 -24.41
C SER A 457 -8.14 -26.60 -25.17
N LEU A 458 -7.30 -26.41 -26.18
CA LEU A 458 -7.25 -25.21 -27.02
C LEU A 458 -8.54 -25.04 -27.84
N ARG A 459 -9.19 -23.87 -27.70
CA ARG A 459 -10.46 -23.49 -28.34
C ARG A 459 -10.31 -22.36 -29.35
N LYS A 460 -9.42 -21.40 -29.11
CA LYS A 460 -9.15 -20.27 -30.01
C LYS A 460 -7.65 -20.12 -30.21
N LEU A 461 -7.22 -19.98 -31.45
CA LEU A 461 -5.86 -19.60 -31.80
C LEU A 461 -5.84 -18.48 -32.85
N CYS A 462 -5.13 -17.39 -32.57
CA CYS A 462 -4.88 -16.30 -33.51
C CYS A 462 -3.38 -15.98 -33.55
N VAL A 463 -2.79 -16.15 -34.73
CA VAL A 463 -1.36 -15.93 -34.98
C VAL A 463 -1.18 -15.59 -36.46
N THR A 464 -0.30 -14.65 -36.78
CA THR A 464 -0.02 -14.25 -38.17
C THR A 464 1.37 -14.70 -38.59
N GLY A 465 1.58 -14.90 -39.90
CA GLY A 465 2.93 -15.04 -40.46
C GLY A 465 3.62 -16.38 -40.18
N LEU A 466 2.87 -17.49 -40.06
CA LEU A 466 3.51 -18.80 -39.90
C LEU A 466 4.11 -19.28 -41.22
N HIS A 467 5.43 -19.34 -41.31
CA HIS A 467 6.13 -19.75 -42.55
C HIS A 467 6.47 -21.24 -42.60
N ASN A 468 6.59 -21.88 -41.44
CA ASN A 468 6.99 -23.27 -41.29
C ASN A 468 5.77 -24.21 -41.38
N THR A 469 5.77 -25.12 -42.34
CA THR A 469 4.64 -26.05 -42.52
C THR A 469 4.50 -27.04 -41.35
N SER A 470 5.61 -27.36 -40.68
CA SER A 470 5.62 -28.29 -39.55
C SER A 470 4.90 -27.72 -38.33
N ILE A 471 5.00 -26.42 -38.06
CA ILE A 471 4.27 -25.79 -36.95
C ILE A 471 2.76 -25.76 -37.23
N ILE A 472 2.36 -25.55 -38.49
CA ILE A 472 0.95 -25.56 -38.90
C ILE A 472 0.37 -26.98 -38.74
N SER A 473 1.12 -28.01 -39.12
CA SER A 473 0.74 -29.40 -38.86
C SER A 473 0.63 -29.70 -37.37
N PHE A 474 1.56 -29.19 -36.56
CA PHE A 474 1.51 -29.31 -35.11
C PHE A 474 0.25 -28.64 -34.51
N VAL A 475 -0.14 -27.46 -34.98
CA VAL A 475 -1.41 -26.81 -34.59
C VAL A 475 -2.59 -27.73 -34.92
N ALA A 476 -2.62 -28.30 -36.13
CA ALA A 476 -3.69 -29.19 -36.55
C ALA A 476 -3.74 -30.49 -35.72
N ASP A 477 -2.60 -31.03 -35.29
CA ASP A 477 -2.53 -32.20 -34.40
C ASP A 477 -3.12 -31.94 -33.01
N HIS A 478 -3.13 -30.67 -32.57
CA HIS A 478 -3.67 -30.24 -31.27
C HIS A 478 -5.04 -29.57 -31.40
N ALA A 479 -5.69 -29.64 -32.57
CA ALA A 479 -6.93 -28.93 -32.87
C ALA A 479 -8.22 -29.65 -32.43
N GLY A 480 -8.13 -30.74 -31.66
CA GLY A 480 -9.29 -31.58 -31.30
C GLY A 480 -10.45 -30.84 -30.61
N SER A 481 -10.15 -29.73 -29.92
CA SER A 481 -11.15 -28.85 -29.27
C SER A 481 -11.25 -27.46 -29.91
N LEU A 482 -10.55 -27.22 -31.03
CA LEU A 482 -10.36 -25.91 -31.62
C LEU A 482 -11.61 -25.46 -32.39
N GLN A 483 -12.16 -24.30 -32.00
CA GLN A 483 -13.36 -23.72 -32.58
C GLN A 483 -13.06 -22.52 -33.47
N THR A 484 -12.03 -21.73 -33.13
CA THR A 484 -11.62 -20.55 -33.89
C THR A 484 -10.14 -20.63 -34.23
N LEU A 485 -9.82 -20.57 -35.51
CA LEU A 485 -8.44 -20.58 -36.01
C LEU A 485 -8.23 -19.39 -36.94
N ARG A 486 -7.29 -18.50 -36.61
CA ARG A 486 -6.87 -17.41 -37.48
C ARG A 486 -5.40 -17.50 -37.77
N LEU A 487 -5.09 -17.63 -39.07
CA LEU A 487 -3.73 -17.79 -39.59
C LEU A 487 -3.46 -16.81 -40.75
N PRO A 488 -3.72 -15.50 -40.61
CA PRO A 488 -3.45 -14.57 -41.70
C PRO A 488 -1.97 -14.56 -42.09
N ARG A 489 -1.68 -14.23 -43.35
CA ARG A 489 -0.32 -14.10 -43.91
C ARG A 489 0.56 -15.34 -43.73
N SER A 490 -0.03 -16.52 -43.51
CA SER A 490 0.70 -17.76 -43.26
C SER A 490 0.98 -18.51 -44.57
N ASN A 491 2.07 -19.27 -44.60
CA ASN A 491 2.53 -20.06 -45.74
C ASN A 491 1.76 -21.39 -45.84
N ILE A 492 0.46 -21.31 -46.12
CA ILE A 492 -0.44 -22.46 -46.22
C ILE A 492 -0.71 -22.75 -47.71
N SER A 493 -0.42 -23.97 -48.17
CA SER A 493 -0.70 -24.44 -49.53
C SER A 493 -1.87 -25.42 -49.58
N ASP A 494 -2.47 -25.62 -50.74
CA ASP A 494 -3.56 -26.60 -50.94
C ASP A 494 -3.16 -28.02 -50.50
N THR A 495 -1.92 -28.43 -50.80
CA THR A 495 -1.38 -29.73 -50.38
C THR A 495 -1.32 -29.90 -48.86
N LEU A 496 -0.99 -28.82 -48.13
CA LEU A 496 -0.96 -28.84 -46.66
C LEU A 496 -2.39 -28.88 -46.12
N VAL A 497 -3.30 -28.10 -46.71
CA VAL A 497 -4.72 -28.09 -46.35
C VAL A 497 -5.35 -29.47 -46.50
N GLU A 498 -5.09 -30.19 -47.61
CA GLU A 498 -5.57 -31.56 -47.81
C GLU A 498 -5.11 -32.52 -46.70
N GLN A 499 -3.90 -32.32 -46.16
CA GLN A 499 -3.36 -33.16 -45.08
C GLN A 499 -3.97 -32.84 -43.71
N ILE A 500 -4.27 -31.56 -43.43
CA ILE A 500 -4.67 -31.12 -42.08
C ILE A 500 -6.17 -30.89 -41.92
N ALA A 501 -6.93 -30.67 -43.00
CA ALA A 501 -8.33 -30.26 -42.93
C ALA A 501 -9.22 -31.27 -42.18
N GLY A 502 -8.93 -32.57 -42.28
CA GLY A 502 -9.65 -33.60 -41.52
C GLY A 502 -9.53 -33.45 -40.00
N LYS A 503 -8.41 -32.89 -39.51
CA LYS A 503 -8.14 -32.66 -38.08
C LYS A 503 -8.82 -31.40 -37.55
N LEU A 504 -9.24 -30.49 -38.45
CA LEU A 504 -9.91 -29.22 -38.13
C LEU A 504 -11.45 -29.33 -38.14
N SER A 505 -12.00 -30.54 -38.00
CA SER A 505 -13.45 -30.78 -38.14
C SER A 505 -14.33 -30.03 -37.11
N ALA A 506 -13.77 -29.66 -35.96
CA ALA A 506 -14.44 -28.89 -34.90
C ALA A 506 -14.42 -27.37 -35.12
N VAL A 507 -13.66 -26.88 -36.11
CA VAL A 507 -13.51 -25.44 -36.37
C VAL A 507 -14.80 -24.84 -36.92
N THR A 508 -15.25 -23.78 -36.25
CA THR A 508 -16.45 -23.01 -36.57
C THR A 508 -16.12 -21.67 -37.25
N PHE A 509 -14.93 -21.11 -36.99
CA PHE A 509 -14.46 -19.88 -37.60
C PHE A 509 -13.02 -20.05 -38.07
N LEU A 510 -12.76 -19.74 -39.34
CA LEU A 510 -11.45 -19.88 -39.96
C LEU A 510 -11.03 -18.61 -40.70
N ASP A 511 -9.87 -18.05 -40.37
CA ASP A 511 -9.29 -16.92 -41.11
C ASP A 511 -8.00 -17.32 -41.82
N LEU A 512 -8.00 -17.16 -43.14
CA LEU A 512 -6.92 -17.46 -44.08
C LEU A 512 -6.62 -16.24 -44.97
N SER A 513 -6.88 -15.04 -44.44
CA SER A 513 -6.61 -13.80 -45.16
C SER A 513 -5.12 -13.67 -45.50
N TYR A 514 -4.82 -13.19 -46.70
CA TYR A 514 -3.46 -13.01 -47.21
C TYR A 514 -2.61 -14.29 -47.31
N CYS A 515 -3.24 -15.47 -47.34
CA CYS A 515 -2.57 -16.73 -47.66
C CYS A 515 -2.58 -16.96 -49.19
N ASP A 516 -1.54 -16.55 -49.89
CA ASP A 516 -1.55 -16.50 -51.37
C ASP A 516 -1.45 -17.86 -52.07
N LYS A 517 -1.06 -18.91 -51.34
CA LYS A 517 -0.86 -20.28 -51.87
C LYS A 517 -2.10 -21.17 -51.73
N ILE A 518 -3.19 -20.64 -51.18
CA ILE A 518 -4.48 -21.33 -51.11
C ILE A 518 -5.30 -20.95 -52.34
N SER A 519 -5.83 -21.96 -53.02
CA SER A 519 -6.72 -21.82 -54.17
C SER A 519 -8.10 -22.44 -53.90
N ALA A 520 -8.93 -22.51 -54.94
CA ALA A 520 -10.26 -23.14 -54.87
C ALA A 520 -10.21 -24.59 -54.38
N THR A 521 -9.16 -25.35 -54.69
CA THR A 521 -9.01 -26.76 -54.26
C THR A 521 -8.78 -26.87 -52.75
N GLY A 522 -7.99 -25.96 -52.17
CA GLY A 522 -7.80 -25.86 -50.72
C GLY A 522 -9.10 -25.49 -50.00
N LEU A 523 -9.83 -24.49 -50.51
CA LEU A 523 -11.14 -24.11 -49.96
C LEU A 523 -12.17 -25.23 -50.06
N GLU A 524 -12.21 -25.95 -51.19
CA GLU A 524 -13.09 -27.12 -51.35
C GLU A 524 -12.76 -28.21 -50.32
N SER A 525 -11.46 -28.46 -50.09
CA SER A 525 -10.99 -29.41 -49.07
C SER A 525 -11.37 -28.99 -47.65
N ILE A 526 -11.28 -27.70 -47.31
CA ILE A 526 -11.75 -27.15 -46.03
C ILE A 526 -13.25 -27.38 -45.90
N GLY A 527 -14.04 -26.99 -46.89
CA GLY A 527 -15.50 -27.12 -46.82
C GLY A 527 -15.97 -28.58 -46.79
N LYS A 528 -15.23 -29.51 -47.39
CA LYS A 528 -15.49 -30.95 -47.32
C LYS A 528 -15.24 -31.54 -45.92
N ASN A 529 -14.23 -31.06 -45.20
CA ASN A 529 -13.83 -31.65 -43.91
C ASN A 529 -14.33 -30.87 -42.67
N CYS A 530 -14.38 -29.54 -42.75
CA CYS A 530 -14.78 -28.65 -41.65
C CYS A 530 -16.29 -28.37 -41.68
N LYS A 531 -17.10 -29.39 -41.38
CA LYS A 531 -18.57 -29.29 -41.47
C LYS A 531 -19.24 -28.41 -40.40
N ALA A 532 -18.50 -28.04 -39.37
CA ALA A 532 -18.93 -27.13 -38.32
C ALA A 532 -18.71 -25.65 -38.69
N LEU A 533 -18.12 -25.35 -39.86
CA LEU A 533 -17.76 -24.00 -40.25
C LEU A 533 -19.00 -23.11 -40.45
N VAL A 534 -18.98 -21.97 -39.75
CA VAL A 534 -20.02 -20.94 -39.75
C VAL A 534 -19.45 -19.60 -40.21
N GLY A 535 -18.15 -19.36 -40.02
CA GLY A 535 -17.48 -18.15 -40.49
C GLY A 535 -16.17 -18.45 -41.22
N ILE A 536 -15.93 -17.76 -42.33
CA ILE A 536 -14.64 -17.79 -43.03
C ILE A 536 -14.20 -16.40 -43.48
N CYS A 537 -12.93 -16.07 -43.22
CA CYS A 537 -12.27 -14.87 -43.72
C CYS A 537 -11.20 -15.27 -44.73
N ARG A 538 -11.33 -14.73 -45.94
CA ARG A 538 -10.42 -14.96 -47.06
C ARG A 538 -10.25 -13.63 -47.79
N ASN A 539 -9.53 -12.70 -47.19
CA ASN A 539 -9.24 -11.40 -47.83
C ASN A 539 -7.92 -11.49 -48.61
N LEU A 540 -7.84 -10.82 -49.77
CA LEU A 540 -6.63 -10.73 -50.58
C LEU A 540 -6.01 -9.34 -50.52
N HIS A 541 -4.72 -9.24 -50.84
CA HIS A 541 -4.06 -7.95 -50.97
C HIS A 541 -4.30 -7.35 -52.37
N PRO A 542 -4.65 -6.04 -52.51
CA PRO A 542 -4.89 -5.42 -53.82
C PRO A 542 -3.74 -5.57 -54.82
N LEU A 543 -2.49 -5.57 -54.34
CA LEU A 543 -1.32 -5.76 -55.21
C LEU A 543 -1.25 -7.16 -55.81
N HIS A 544 -1.80 -8.17 -55.14
CA HIS A 544 -1.79 -9.56 -55.61
C HIS A 544 -2.90 -9.84 -56.63
N THR A 545 -3.94 -9.01 -56.66
CA THR A 545 -5.06 -9.15 -57.59
C THR A 545 -5.00 -8.19 -58.79
N ALA A 546 -4.18 -7.13 -58.72
CA ALA A 546 -4.00 -6.20 -59.82
C ALA A 546 -3.62 -6.91 -61.15
N GLY A 547 -4.42 -6.67 -62.20
CA GLY A 547 -4.16 -7.15 -63.55
C GLY A 547 -4.44 -8.64 -63.80
N ARG A 548 -4.99 -9.38 -62.83
CA ARG A 548 -5.40 -10.78 -63.01
C ARG A 548 -6.83 -10.88 -63.59
N PRO A 549 -7.18 -11.96 -64.31
CA PRO A 549 -8.55 -12.18 -64.77
C PRO A 549 -9.49 -12.50 -63.60
N LEU A 550 -10.81 -12.42 -63.82
CA LEU A 550 -11.81 -12.88 -62.84
C LEU A 550 -11.59 -14.36 -62.48
N LEU A 551 -11.63 -14.68 -61.19
CA LEU A 551 -11.54 -16.03 -60.64
C LEU A 551 -12.77 -16.32 -59.77
N ASP A 552 -13.78 -16.92 -60.40
CA ASP A 552 -15.00 -17.35 -59.70
C ASP A 552 -14.85 -18.70 -58.98
N ASP A 553 -13.75 -19.43 -59.23
CA ASP A 553 -13.56 -20.81 -58.76
C ASP A 553 -13.62 -20.93 -57.23
N GLU A 554 -13.02 -19.98 -56.49
CA GLU A 554 -13.06 -19.96 -55.03
C GLU A 554 -14.49 -19.70 -54.51
N ALA A 555 -15.21 -18.79 -55.15
CA ALA A 555 -16.60 -18.50 -54.80
C ALA A 555 -17.52 -19.70 -55.04
N TYR A 556 -17.32 -20.42 -56.15
CA TYR A 556 -18.06 -21.66 -56.42
C TYR A 556 -17.70 -22.80 -55.45
N ALA A 557 -16.42 -22.93 -55.07
CA ALA A 557 -15.99 -23.91 -54.08
C ALA A 557 -16.67 -23.69 -52.71
N ILE A 558 -16.73 -22.44 -52.25
CA ILE A 558 -17.44 -22.07 -51.02
C ILE A 558 -18.94 -22.38 -51.14
N ALA A 559 -19.58 -21.93 -52.22
CA ALA A 559 -21.00 -22.17 -52.47
C ALA A 559 -21.36 -23.66 -52.53
N ALA A 560 -20.45 -24.52 -53.03
CA ALA A 560 -20.69 -25.95 -53.15
C ALA A 560 -20.50 -26.72 -51.83
N THR A 561 -19.61 -26.25 -50.95
CA THR A 561 -19.12 -27.06 -49.82
C THR A 561 -19.48 -26.53 -48.43
N MET A 562 -19.84 -25.25 -48.29
CA MET A 562 -20.03 -24.57 -47.01
C MET A 562 -21.44 -23.94 -46.85
N PRO A 563 -22.54 -24.71 -46.94
CA PRO A 563 -23.91 -24.17 -46.97
C PRO A 563 -24.38 -23.54 -45.65
N LYS A 564 -23.69 -23.79 -44.52
CA LYS A 564 -24.05 -23.30 -43.19
C LYS A 564 -23.34 -21.99 -42.79
N LEU A 565 -22.64 -21.35 -43.73
CA LEU A 565 -21.95 -20.10 -43.45
C LEU A 565 -22.94 -18.98 -43.08
N LYS A 566 -22.60 -18.27 -42.01
CA LYS A 566 -23.25 -17.05 -41.53
C LYS A 566 -22.37 -15.82 -41.74
N HIS A 567 -21.05 -15.98 -41.75
CA HIS A 567 -20.08 -14.90 -41.93
C HIS A 567 -19.09 -15.24 -43.05
N LEU A 568 -19.01 -14.39 -44.07
CA LEU A 568 -18.07 -14.56 -45.17
C LEU A 568 -17.36 -13.23 -45.47
N GLU A 569 -16.04 -13.23 -45.41
CA GLU A 569 -15.23 -12.11 -45.91
C GLU A 569 -14.40 -12.56 -47.10
N MET A 570 -14.58 -11.88 -48.23
CA MET A 570 -13.84 -12.12 -49.47
C MET A 570 -13.43 -10.79 -50.10
N ALA A 571 -12.88 -9.87 -49.30
CA ALA A 571 -12.45 -8.58 -49.78
C ALA A 571 -11.30 -8.70 -50.79
N TYR A 572 -11.31 -7.81 -51.78
CA TYR A 572 -10.35 -7.68 -52.87
C TYR A 572 -10.26 -8.89 -53.82
N HIS A 573 -11.23 -9.79 -53.77
CA HIS A 573 -11.36 -10.87 -54.74
C HIS A 573 -11.84 -10.37 -56.11
N LEU A 574 -11.32 -10.99 -57.17
CA LEU A 574 -11.76 -10.76 -58.54
C LEU A 574 -12.93 -11.69 -58.89
N VAL A 575 -14.09 -11.47 -58.29
CA VAL A 575 -15.28 -12.30 -58.46
C VAL A 575 -16.38 -11.59 -59.25
N SER A 576 -17.14 -12.35 -60.03
CA SER A 576 -18.29 -11.85 -60.76
C SER A 576 -19.53 -11.73 -59.88
N THR A 577 -20.48 -10.88 -60.28
CA THR A 577 -21.79 -10.80 -59.62
C THR A 577 -22.51 -12.16 -59.61
N LYS A 578 -22.30 -13.00 -60.63
CA LYS A 578 -22.95 -14.32 -60.75
C LYS A 578 -22.44 -15.30 -59.69
N SER A 579 -21.14 -15.33 -59.43
CA SER A 579 -20.56 -16.24 -58.43
C SER A 579 -20.97 -15.85 -57.01
N VAL A 580 -21.00 -14.54 -56.70
CA VAL A 580 -21.55 -14.03 -55.43
C VAL A 580 -23.02 -14.40 -55.26
N MET A 581 -23.84 -14.24 -56.31
CA MET A 581 -25.25 -14.67 -56.26
C MET A 581 -25.41 -16.18 -56.04
N THR A 582 -24.45 -16.98 -56.53
CA THR A 582 -24.42 -18.43 -56.28
C THR A 582 -24.16 -18.72 -54.80
N ILE A 583 -23.20 -18.04 -54.18
CA ILE A 583 -22.96 -18.12 -52.73
C ILE A 583 -24.22 -17.77 -51.95
N LEU A 584 -24.86 -16.64 -52.27
CA LEU A 584 -26.09 -16.20 -51.58
C LEU A 584 -27.23 -17.22 -51.70
N SER A 585 -27.32 -17.92 -52.83
CA SER A 585 -28.34 -18.96 -53.02
C SER A 585 -28.03 -20.26 -52.27
N SER A 586 -26.75 -20.62 -52.12
CA SER A 586 -26.31 -21.85 -51.46
C SER A 586 -26.18 -21.71 -49.94
N CYS A 587 -25.77 -20.54 -49.46
CA CYS A 587 -25.57 -20.23 -48.04
C CYS A 587 -26.76 -19.43 -47.51
N SER A 588 -27.91 -20.09 -47.32
CA SER A 588 -29.15 -19.42 -46.92
C SER A 588 -29.14 -18.80 -45.52
N GLU A 589 -28.16 -19.18 -44.68
CA GLU A 589 -27.98 -18.64 -43.34
C GLU A 589 -27.03 -17.44 -43.29
N LEU A 590 -26.57 -16.92 -44.44
CA LEU A 590 -25.59 -15.84 -44.47
C LEU A 590 -26.15 -14.53 -43.86
N GLU A 591 -25.48 -14.05 -42.81
CA GLU A 591 -25.82 -12.83 -42.07
C GLU A 591 -24.86 -11.68 -42.40
N PHE A 592 -23.60 -11.98 -42.74
CA PHE A 592 -22.59 -10.99 -43.09
C PHE A 592 -21.76 -11.40 -44.31
N LEU A 593 -21.58 -10.46 -45.23
CA LEU A 593 -20.79 -10.63 -46.46
C LEU A 593 -19.93 -9.38 -46.73
N ASP A 594 -18.60 -9.52 -46.64
CA ASP A 594 -17.66 -8.47 -47.03
C ASP A 594 -17.13 -8.70 -48.45
N LEU A 595 -17.36 -7.72 -49.32
CA LEU A 595 -16.96 -7.68 -50.72
C LEU A 595 -16.19 -6.39 -51.05
N ARG A 596 -15.63 -5.68 -50.06
CA ARG A 596 -14.82 -4.47 -50.30
C ARG A 596 -13.74 -4.77 -51.35
N GLY A 597 -13.61 -3.90 -52.35
CA GLY A 597 -12.60 -4.07 -53.40
C GLY A 597 -12.94 -5.12 -54.47
N CYS A 598 -14.09 -5.79 -54.39
CA CYS A 598 -14.60 -6.65 -55.47
C CYS A 598 -15.29 -5.80 -56.55
N TRP A 599 -14.50 -5.05 -57.32
CA TRP A 599 -15.00 -3.97 -58.19
C TRP A 599 -15.98 -4.39 -59.30
N ASP A 600 -15.95 -5.67 -59.71
CA ASP A 600 -16.84 -6.22 -60.75
C ASP A 600 -18.18 -6.74 -60.21
N VAL A 601 -18.38 -6.69 -58.89
CA VAL A 601 -19.63 -7.07 -58.24
C VAL A 601 -20.61 -5.89 -58.25
N ARG A 602 -21.83 -6.13 -58.73
CA ARG A 602 -22.92 -5.15 -58.75
C ARG A 602 -24.13 -5.75 -58.08
N LEU A 603 -24.34 -5.43 -56.81
CA LEU A 603 -25.51 -5.85 -56.04
C LEU A 603 -26.43 -4.65 -55.84
N GLU A 604 -27.73 -4.85 -56.09
CA GLU A 604 -28.74 -3.83 -55.85
C GLU A 604 -29.28 -3.96 -54.41
N ASP A 605 -29.12 -2.92 -53.59
CA ASP A 605 -29.50 -2.94 -52.17
C ASP A 605 -30.97 -3.31 -51.95
N LYS A 606 -31.87 -2.87 -52.84
CA LYS A 606 -33.31 -3.20 -52.76
C LYS A 606 -33.55 -4.70 -52.94
N PHE A 607 -32.89 -5.31 -53.91
CA PHE A 607 -33.02 -6.73 -54.20
C PHE A 607 -32.46 -7.58 -53.04
N LEU A 608 -31.34 -7.16 -52.46
CA LEU A 608 -30.77 -7.82 -51.29
C LEU A 608 -31.69 -7.71 -50.07
N ALA A 609 -32.27 -6.54 -49.81
CA ALA A 609 -33.19 -6.34 -48.69
C ALA A 609 -34.48 -7.17 -48.82
N GLU A 610 -34.97 -7.38 -50.04
CA GLU A 610 -36.17 -8.20 -50.31
C GLU A 610 -35.91 -9.70 -50.17
N LYS A 611 -34.81 -10.22 -50.72
CA LYS A 611 -34.51 -11.66 -50.72
C LYS A 611 -33.73 -12.15 -49.51
N PHE A 612 -32.87 -11.29 -48.94
CA PHE A 612 -31.94 -11.62 -47.87
C PHE A 612 -32.04 -10.57 -46.74
N PRO A 613 -33.19 -10.48 -46.05
CA PRO A 613 -33.46 -9.38 -45.12
C PRO A 613 -32.54 -9.35 -43.89
N LYS A 614 -31.83 -10.46 -43.61
CA LYS A 614 -30.87 -10.58 -42.50
C LYS A 614 -29.42 -10.33 -42.92
N LEU A 615 -29.15 -10.17 -44.22
CA LEU A 615 -27.81 -10.07 -44.76
C LEU A 615 -27.31 -8.63 -44.70
N ARG A 616 -26.15 -8.44 -44.05
CA ARG A 616 -25.40 -7.19 -44.10
C ARG A 616 -24.24 -7.34 -45.10
N VAL A 617 -24.30 -6.58 -46.19
CA VAL A 617 -23.23 -6.54 -47.20
C VAL A 617 -22.35 -5.30 -47.01
N LEU A 618 -21.04 -5.49 -47.04
CA LEU A 618 -20.04 -4.42 -46.99
C LEU A 618 -19.28 -4.36 -48.32
N GLY A 619 -19.00 -3.15 -48.83
CA GLY A 619 -18.45 -2.96 -50.17
C GLY A 619 -19.53 -3.03 -51.26
N PRO A 620 -19.18 -3.12 -52.55
CA PRO A 620 -17.82 -3.31 -53.09
C PRO A 620 -16.97 -2.03 -53.15
N LEU A 621 -17.60 -0.86 -53.03
CA LEU A 621 -16.90 0.42 -52.90
C LEU A 621 -16.19 0.51 -51.55
N VAL A 622 -14.87 0.72 -51.58
CA VAL A 622 -14.08 1.04 -50.40
C VAL A 622 -14.38 2.50 -50.03
N ARG A 623 -15.09 2.72 -48.92
CA ARG A 623 -15.36 4.06 -48.38
C ARG A 623 -14.44 4.30 -47.17
N ASP A 624 -13.15 4.50 -47.40
CA ASP A 624 -12.22 4.78 -46.30
C ASP A 624 -11.94 6.28 -46.15
N TYR A 625 -12.52 6.86 -45.12
CA TYR A 625 -11.75 7.69 -44.19
C TYR A 625 -11.59 6.81 -42.94
N TYR A 626 -10.36 6.67 -42.45
CA TYR A 626 -9.94 5.85 -41.29
C TYR A 626 -9.54 4.39 -41.54
N GLU A 627 -8.51 4.17 -42.36
CA GLU A 627 -7.47 3.17 -42.09
C GLU A 627 -6.13 3.71 -42.62
N ARG A 628 -5.61 4.76 -41.98
CA ARG A 628 -4.21 5.16 -42.12
C ARG A 628 -3.44 4.63 -40.92
N ASN A 629 -3.28 3.31 -40.86
CA ASN A 629 -2.15 2.70 -40.17
C ASN A 629 -1.11 2.37 -41.23
N GLU A 630 -0.25 3.37 -41.46
CA GLU A 630 1.15 3.28 -41.86
C GLU A 630 1.60 1.89 -42.32
N TRP A 631 1.54 1.67 -43.64
CA TRP A 631 2.33 0.63 -44.30
C TRP A 631 3.59 1.27 -44.87
N ASP A 632 4.72 0.64 -44.52
CA ASP A 632 5.87 0.45 -45.37
C ASP A 632 6.52 1.68 -46.02
N GLU A 633 7.38 2.35 -45.24
CA GLU A 633 8.70 2.68 -45.77
C GLU A 633 9.70 1.63 -45.28
N CYS A 634 9.79 0.54 -46.03
CA CYS A 634 10.88 -0.41 -45.95
C CYS A 634 12.05 0.18 -46.77
N SER A 635 13.04 0.79 -46.11
CA SER A 635 14.34 1.05 -46.72
C SER A 635 15.37 0.11 -46.10
N ASP A 636 15.92 -0.77 -46.95
CA ASP A 636 17.15 -1.51 -46.72
C ASP A 636 18.24 -0.61 -46.15
N TYR A 637 18.89 -1.02 -45.05
CA TYR A 637 20.35 -1.16 -44.89
C TYR A 637 20.74 -1.66 -43.49
N SER A 638 21.12 -2.94 -43.45
CA SER A 638 22.26 -3.56 -42.75
C SER A 638 22.51 -3.40 -41.24
N TYR A 639 22.55 -4.59 -40.60
CA TYR A 639 23.46 -5.08 -39.55
C TYR A 639 23.48 -4.37 -38.19
N ILE A 640 23.08 -5.10 -37.14
CA ILE A 640 24.02 -5.69 -36.17
C ILE A 640 23.30 -6.79 -35.37
N SER A 641 23.90 -7.98 -35.43
CA SER A 641 23.73 -9.12 -34.53
C SER A 641 24.08 -8.71 -33.11
N ASP A 642 23.28 -9.09 -32.12
CA ASP A 642 23.82 -9.83 -30.96
C ASP A 642 22.71 -10.48 -30.12
N ASP A 643 22.83 -11.81 -30.09
CA ASP A 643 22.46 -12.79 -29.08
C ASP A 643 21.61 -12.38 -27.87
N LEU A 644 20.40 -12.94 -27.82
CA LEU A 644 19.89 -13.56 -26.59
C LEU A 644 19.36 -14.95 -26.91
N ALA A 645 20.27 -15.92 -26.85
CA ALA A 645 19.96 -17.33 -26.81
C ALA A 645 19.07 -17.61 -25.58
N TRP A 646 17.84 -18.06 -25.85
CA TRP A 646 16.93 -18.62 -24.86
C TRP A 646 17.51 -19.93 -24.31
N ASP A 647 18.10 -19.89 -23.13
CA ASP A 647 18.48 -21.09 -22.41
C ASP A 647 17.33 -21.57 -21.53
N PHE A 648 16.69 -22.65 -21.96
CA PHE A 648 15.74 -23.44 -21.16
C PHE A 648 16.52 -24.67 -20.65
N SER A 649 16.99 -24.62 -19.40
CA SER A 649 17.34 -25.82 -18.64
C SER A 649 17.01 -25.61 -17.17
N GLY A 650 16.16 -26.48 -16.63
CA GLY A 650 15.89 -26.55 -15.20
C GLY A 650 16.95 -27.36 -14.47
N ASP A 651 17.13 -27.06 -13.18
CA ASP A 651 17.38 -28.01 -12.10
C ASP A 651 17.28 -27.31 -10.73
N PHE A 652 17.21 -28.10 -9.67
CA PHE A 652 16.53 -27.91 -8.37
C PHE A 652 17.52 -27.61 -7.20
N TYR A 653 17.04 -26.96 -6.12
CA TYR A 653 17.66 -26.73 -4.77
C TYR A 653 18.85 -25.73 -4.76
N ASP A 654 19.16 -24.89 -3.76
CA ASP A 654 18.76 -24.65 -2.37
C ASP A 654 19.28 -23.25 -1.92
N ASP A 655 18.65 -22.69 -0.88
CA ASP A 655 19.13 -21.78 0.18
C ASP A 655 19.80 -20.40 -0.01
N ALA A 656 19.39 -19.53 0.94
CA ALA A 656 20.12 -18.51 1.70
C ALA A 656 20.47 -17.13 1.11
N GLU A 657 19.76 -16.14 1.68
CA GLU A 657 20.21 -14.84 2.23
C GLU A 657 20.86 -13.73 1.38
N SER A 658 20.51 -12.50 1.82
CA SER A 658 21.36 -11.30 1.95
C SER A 658 21.28 -10.21 0.87
N TYR A 659 20.74 -9.03 1.29
CA TYR A 659 21.14 -7.62 1.01
C TYR A 659 21.40 -7.23 -0.47
N ASP A 660 20.95 -6.13 -1.07
CA ASP A 660 20.57 -4.78 -0.65
C ASP A 660 19.80 -4.12 -1.84
N ASP A 661 18.85 -3.25 -1.51
CA ASP A 661 18.29 -2.19 -2.39
C ASP A 661 19.38 -1.10 -2.68
N PRO A 662 19.28 -0.08 -3.57
CA PRO A 662 18.06 0.48 -4.16
C PRO A 662 18.13 1.04 -5.61
N TRP A 663 16.95 1.03 -6.23
CA TRP A 663 16.31 2.04 -7.09
C TRP A 663 17.13 3.22 -7.63
N ASP A 664 17.15 3.36 -8.97
CA ASP A 664 17.03 4.67 -9.61
C ASP A 664 15.54 4.91 -9.92
N ASP A 665 14.94 5.78 -9.11
CA ASP A 665 13.91 6.74 -9.53
C ASP A 665 14.63 7.73 -10.48
N GLU A 666 14.06 8.37 -11.50
CA GLU A 666 12.79 9.05 -11.49
C GLU A 666 12.58 9.66 -12.89
N GLY A 667 11.32 9.96 -13.19
CA GLY A 667 10.99 11.20 -13.89
C GLY A 667 10.16 11.01 -15.15
N ARG A 668 9.12 11.81 -15.38
CA ARG A 668 8.50 12.90 -14.62
C ARG A 668 7.30 13.30 -15.46
N LEU A 669 6.19 13.71 -14.86
CA LEU A 669 5.38 14.80 -15.41
C LEU A 669 4.53 15.43 -14.30
N GLU A 670 4.63 16.74 -14.27
CA GLU A 670 4.41 17.69 -13.17
C GLU A 670 2.96 18.09 -12.92
N GLY A 671 2.76 18.74 -11.77
CA GLY A 671 1.69 19.72 -11.60
C GLY A 671 1.64 20.36 -10.21
N LEU A 672 2.39 21.47 -10.03
CA LEU A 672 2.06 22.71 -9.28
C LEU A 672 3.22 23.24 -8.42
N GLU A 673 3.73 24.39 -8.85
CA GLU A 673 4.85 25.17 -8.32
C GLU A 673 4.56 25.85 -6.98
N LEU A 674 5.57 25.85 -6.10
CA LEU A 674 5.84 26.90 -5.12
C LEU A 674 7.35 27.22 -5.18
N ARG A 675 7.67 28.49 -5.42
CA ARG A 675 9.00 29.02 -5.79
C ARG A 675 10.04 28.90 -4.67
N PHE A 676 11.28 28.56 -5.04
CA PHE A 676 12.46 28.80 -4.21
C PHE A 676 13.65 29.34 -5.03
N TYR A 677 14.52 30.06 -4.30
CA TYR A 677 15.63 30.92 -4.70
C TYR A 677 16.70 30.26 -5.58
N GLU A 678 17.20 31.00 -6.57
CA GLU A 678 18.36 30.69 -7.41
C GLU A 678 19.68 30.71 -6.63
N GLY A 679 20.53 29.72 -6.92
CA GLY A 679 21.93 29.64 -6.49
C GLY A 679 22.77 28.88 -7.52
N ILE A 680 23.22 29.63 -8.53
CA ILE A 680 24.39 29.50 -9.43
C ILE A 680 25.23 28.21 -9.31
N ASP A 681 25.25 27.41 -10.39
CA ASP A 681 26.31 26.44 -10.74
C ASP A 681 27.28 27.08 -11.75
N GLU A 682 28.59 26.89 -11.54
CA GLU A 682 29.65 27.01 -12.57
C GLU A 682 30.63 25.83 -12.42
N ASP A 683 31.07 25.32 -13.58
CA ASP A 683 32.11 24.31 -13.87
C ASP A 683 31.83 22.84 -13.50
N GLY A 684 32.09 21.82 -14.33
CA GLY A 684 32.81 21.74 -15.59
C GLY A 684 33.62 20.42 -15.69
N GLY A 685 33.22 19.52 -16.60
CA GLY A 685 34.01 18.38 -17.12
C GLY A 685 34.16 17.14 -16.24
N ALA A 686 34.59 15.97 -16.68
CA ALA A 686 34.73 15.30 -17.98
C ALA A 686 35.30 13.89 -17.67
N PHE A 687 34.94 12.86 -18.47
CA PHE A 687 35.53 11.49 -18.51
C PHE A 687 35.34 10.63 -17.23
N GLY A 688 35.09 9.33 -17.21
CA GLY A 688 35.26 8.21 -18.13
C GLY A 688 35.51 6.99 -17.22
N TRP A 689 34.77 5.88 -17.40
CA TRP A 689 34.92 4.69 -16.55
C TRP A 689 36.17 3.88 -16.94
N PRO A 690 37.01 3.43 -15.97
CA PRO A 690 37.94 2.33 -16.15
C PRO A 690 37.39 1.00 -15.57
N PRO A 691 38.02 -0.15 -15.92
CA PRO A 691 37.35 -1.42 -16.19
C PRO A 691 37.36 -2.43 -15.03
N SER A 692 36.56 -3.50 -15.16
CA SER A 692 36.49 -4.61 -14.20
C SER A 692 37.80 -5.40 -14.08
N PRO A 693 38.00 -6.01 -12.91
CA PRO A 693 37.84 -7.47 -12.79
C PRO A 693 36.43 -7.87 -12.40
#